data_AF-A0A952RQ21-F1
#
_entry.id   AF-A0A952RQ21-F1
#
_cell.length_a   1.000
_cell.length_b   1.000
_cell.length_c   1.000
_cell.angle_alpha   90.00
_cell.angle_beta   90.00
_cell.angle_gamma   90.00
#
_symmetry.space_group_name_H-M   'P 1'
#
loop_
_entity.id
_entity.type
_entity.pdbx_description
1 polymer ?
#
loop_
_entity_poly.entity_id
_entity_poly.type
_entity_poly.pdbx_seq_one_letter_code
_entity_poly.pdbx_strand_id
1 'polypeptide(L)'
;MTAVAHDGRDGDTGDGNGNGKSKGKDLDPQPTTIGGRLRLFFTLVDSRFEDFDRRSWKKILYRDFSAGLVVALTAIPMAMGFAMAMGLRPEQGIIAGALACAVGRTFGGSKYQVYGPTAAFIPLIAALMSKYGEDSGGTFAAAHGMMVLVSIIAGVILMLCGVFGLGKIVTKVPASIIVGFTVGIAVAIALTNATDALGLAAHGSLRARLHHVGTHLAEINWYSFALAALTFVLTRVLLRISIFIPAPLIALGVCTALTSTVLDGHGVTLVRDRFGTIPNDFFVFTPPVVPDLTPQVVLDCVYYVSAIVFVSGVESLLCSSMADRLANNRGTPFNPDKEFWGQGIVQIVTPLVNGFPCTGALARTATSIKAGAITPFAGYFKFVLKLGLAYFLASHLERVPLACIAGILLWVATNMVKKEEVVEVIKHAGGFHVALMVYTAVMVPATDFLTAVLSSLFLYAVFGRFFKKTDQPDLFATPKRDPNVRAILQRDKAEARRPAHFESDPAEHRKWLGQIRERPFVASSAYVHPAATIIGRVVVGDRAHIAAETSIRADEGSPFHIGPNTNIQDGAVLHALKDKHVLVAGERWAIFVGKDVSIAHDALVHGPCYIGDRTFVGFKAVVHDAVVGAHCFVGIGAVVVGVEIPDDRYVPHGRIVDTPEAVAALPMVDDSHRHFNEDVVEVNRGLAVAYHAHDREHAGGNGRAHPFEGVARAEDTPPVWDIRWARCSYKERF
;
A
#
# COMPACT_ATOMS: atom_id res chain seq x y z
N MET A 1 20.69 22.99 -21.52
CA MET A 1 20.58 23.84 -22.72
C MET A 1 19.80 23.05 -23.77
N THR A 2 18.92 23.62 -24.57
CA THR A 2 18.59 25.06 -24.76
C THR A 2 17.08 25.28 -24.57
N ALA A 3 16.65 26.50 -24.29
CA ALA A 3 15.23 26.85 -24.24
C ALA A 3 14.76 27.40 -25.59
N VAL A 4 13.48 27.19 -25.92
CA VAL A 4 12.76 27.98 -26.93
C VAL A 4 11.49 28.48 -26.26
N ALA A 5 11.28 29.79 -26.31
CA ALA A 5 10.06 30.44 -25.88
C ALA A 5 9.26 30.89 -27.11
N HIS A 6 7.95 31.07 -26.93
CA HIS A 6 7.16 31.89 -27.84
C HIS A 6 6.18 32.75 -27.02
N ASP A 7 6.39 34.06 -27.08
CA ASP A 7 5.33 35.05 -26.86
C ASP A 7 4.51 35.14 -28.17
N GLY A 8 3.27 35.58 -28.06
CA GLY A 8 2.26 35.52 -29.13
C GLY A 8 0.94 36.06 -28.62
N ARG A 9 0.88 37.38 -28.47
CA ARG A 9 -0.29 38.10 -27.96
C ARG A 9 -1.30 38.32 -29.07
N ASP A 10 -2.57 38.21 -28.72
CA ASP A 10 -3.56 39.24 -29.02
C ASP A 10 -4.51 39.32 -27.82
N GLY A 11 -5.12 40.49 -27.60
CA GLY A 11 -5.73 40.83 -26.31
C GLY A 11 -7.22 41.11 -26.36
N ASP A 12 -7.84 41.09 -25.18
CA ASP A 12 -9.03 41.88 -24.85
C ASP A 12 -8.85 42.48 -23.45
N THR A 13 -9.57 43.55 -23.13
CA THR A 13 -9.31 44.44 -22.00
C THR A 13 -10.43 44.42 -20.96
N GLY A 14 -10.08 44.32 -19.66
CA GLY A 14 -11.04 44.51 -18.58
C GLY A 14 -10.49 44.24 -17.18
N ASP A 15 -10.53 45.28 -16.33
CA ASP A 15 -10.54 45.32 -14.86
C ASP A 15 -9.87 44.22 -14.00
N GLY A 16 -8.97 44.69 -13.14
CA GLY A 16 -9.42 44.88 -11.74
C GLY A 16 -8.90 43.92 -10.66
N ASN A 17 -7.77 44.29 -10.05
CA ASN A 17 -7.49 44.04 -8.61
C ASN A 17 -7.45 42.58 -8.12
N GLY A 18 -6.52 41.77 -8.65
CA GLY A 18 -6.26 40.40 -8.18
C GLY A 18 -5.29 40.32 -6.98
N ASN A 19 -5.83 40.19 -5.76
CA ASN A 19 -5.01 40.07 -4.54
C ASN A 19 -4.19 38.75 -4.51
N GLY A 20 -2.88 38.86 -4.24
CA GLY A 20 -1.87 37.82 -4.50
C GLY A 20 -1.84 36.64 -3.52
N LYS A 21 -2.89 35.80 -3.51
CA LYS A 21 -2.84 34.49 -2.84
C LYS A 21 -2.08 33.47 -3.69
N SER A 22 -1.04 32.86 -3.13
CA SER A 22 -0.35 31.72 -3.75
C SER A 22 -1.33 30.55 -3.89
N LYS A 23 -1.70 30.19 -5.13
CA LYS A 23 -2.52 29.01 -5.38
C LYS A 23 -1.84 27.77 -4.81
N GLY A 24 -2.59 26.97 -4.05
CA GLY A 24 -2.21 25.58 -3.83
C GLY A 24 -2.14 24.85 -5.17
N LYS A 25 -1.42 23.72 -5.21
CA LYS A 25 -1.54 22.80 -6.35
C LYS A 25 -2.89 22.09 -6.27
N ASP A 26 -3.92 22.73 -6.83
CA ASP A 26 -5.16 22.04 -7.14
C ASP A 26 -4.84 20.85 -8.06
N LEU A 27 -5.40 19.69 -7.75
CA LEU A 27 -5.23 18.48 -8.55
C LEU A 27 -5.96 18.69 -9.89
N ASP A 28 -5.24 18.63 -11.01
CA ASP A 28 -5.83 18.77 -12.35
C ASP A 28 -7.00 17.77 -12.50
N PRO A 29 -8.24 18.24 -12.70
CA PRO A 29 -9.40 17.36 -12.74
C PRO A 29 -9.32 16.45 -13.96
N GLN A 30 -9.38 15.13 -13.72
CA GLN A 30 -9.34 14.09 -14.75
C GLN A 30 -10.28 14.44 -15.92
N PRO A 31 -9.78 14.58 -17.16
CA PRO A 31 -10.55 15.13 -18.26
C PRO A 31 -11.76 14.25 -18.58
N THR A 32 -12.94 14.86 -18.55
CA THR A 32 -14.23 14.20 -18.82
C THR A 32 -14.60 14.17 -20.30
N THR A 33 -14.02 15.07 -21.10
CA THR A 33 -14.27 15.16 -22.54
C THR A 33 -13.33 14.26 -23.34
N ILE A 34 -13.80 13.73 -24.47
CA ILE A 34 -13.02 12.89 -25.40
C ILE A 34 -11.74 13.62 -25.85
N GLY A 35 -11.83 14.90 -26.23
CA GLY A 35 -10.67 15.70 -26.63
C GLY A 35 -9.66 15.92 -25.49
N GLY A 36 -10.14 16.17 -24.27
CA GLY A 36 -9.28 16.31 -23.09
C GLY A 36 -8.54 15.02 -22.74
N ARG A 37 -9.24 13.86 -22.83
CA ARG A 37 -8.64 12.54 -22.66
C ARG A 37 -7.58 12.26 -23.70
N LEU A 38 -7.89 12.41 -24.99
CA LEU A 38 -6.92 12.20 -26.07
C LEU A 38 -5.67 13.08 -25.88
N ARG A 39 -5.84 14.36 -25.53
CA ARG A 39 -4.70 15.24 -25.20
C ARG A 39 -3.84 14.67 -24.06
N LEU A 40 -4.45 14.24 -22.95
CA LEU A 40 -3.74 13.63 -21.82
C LEU A 40 -3.09 12.28 -22.17
N PHE A 41 -3.69 11.50 -23.07
CA PHE A 41 -3.18 10.19 -23.49
C PHE A 41 -1.94 10.31 -24.37
N PHE A 42 -1.88 11.32 -25.25
CA PHE A 42 -0.70 11.64 -26.05
C PHE A 42 0.37 12.45 -25.30
N THR A 43 0.03 13.10 -24.17
CA THR A 43 1.04 13.70 -23.28
C THR A 43 1.92 12.60 -22.66
N LEU A 44 3.16 12.49 -23.14
CA LEU A 44 4.13 11.49 -22.66
C LEU A 44 4.67 11.84 -21.26
N VAL A 45 5.04 13.11 -21.04
CA VAL A 45 5.51 13.63 -19.75
C VAL A 45 4.36 14.36 -19.07
N ASP A 46 3.70 13.67 -18.15
CA ASP A 46 2.55 14.12 -17.37
C ASP A 46 2.81 14.00 -15.86
N SER A 47 1.76 14.04 -15.04
CA SER A 47 1.83 13.90 -13.58
C SER A 47 2.51 12.62 -13.09
N ARG A 48 2.66 11.58 -13.93
CA ARG A 48 3.43 10.37 -13.57
C ARG A 48 4.91 10.67 -13.33
N PHE A 49 5.42 11.81 -13.79
CA PHE A 49 6.78 12.31 -13.57
C PHE A 49 6.88 13.41 -12.49
N GLU A 50 5.82 13.65 -11.70
CA GLU A 50 5.78 14.71 -10.68
C GLU A 50 6.90 14.63 -9.62
N ASP A 51 7.38 13.42 -9.31
CA ASP A 51 8.47 13.15 -8.37
C ASP A 51 9.87 13.46 -8.95
N PHE A 52 9.99 13.77 -10.25
CA PHE A 52 11.26 14.01 -10.93
C PHE A 52 11.79 15.44 -10.73
N ASP A 53 12.27 15.74 -9.52
CA ASP A 53 12.88 17.02 -9.18
C ASP A 53 14.33 17.19 -9.71
N ARG A 54 14.63 18.39 -10.19
CA ARG A 54 15.95 18.79 -10.72
C ARG A 54 17.06 18.84 -9.67
N ARG A 55 16.77 18.96 -8.37
CA ARG A 55 17.81 18.94 -7.32
C ARG A 55 18.20 17.50 -6.93
N SER A 56 17.27 16.55 -7.04
CA SER A 56 17.44 15.16 -6.61
C SER A 56 17.53 14.11 -7.74
N TRP A 57 17.45 14.53 -9.01
CA TRP A 57 17.39 13.66 -10.20
C TRP A 57 18.39 12.49 -10.20
N LYS A 58 19.65 12.67 -9.80
CA LYS A 58 20.65 11.57 -9.74
C LYS A 58 20.24 10.46 -8.78
N LYS A 59 19.69 10.80 -7.61
CA LYS A 59 19.21 9.85 -6.59
C LYS A 59 17.96 9.11 -7.06
N ILE A 60 17.07 9.80 -7.77
CA ILE A 60 15.87 9.24 -8.39
C ILE A 60 16.27 8.24 -9.48
N LEU A 61 17.15 8.66 -10.40
CA LEU A 61 17.63 7.83 -11.51
C LEU A 61 18.35 6.57 -11.02
N TYR A 62 19.17 6.67 -9.96
CA TYR A 62 19.82 5.51 -9.33
C TYR A 62 18.80 4.52 -8.71
N ARG A 63 17.78 5.02 -7.99
CA ARG A 63 16.70 4.19 -7.43
C ARG A 63 15.92 3.46 -8.53
N ASP A 64 15.50 4.19 -9.55
CA ASP A 64 14.76 3.63 -10.68
C ASP A 64 15.62 2.66 -11.52
N PHE A 65 16.92 2.92 -11.67
CA PHE A 65 17.86 1.99 -12.31
C PHE A 65 18.00 0.68 -11.51
N SER A 66 18.22 0.78 -10.19
CA SER A 66 18.31 -0.37 -9.28
C SER A 66 17.04 -1.23 -9.34
N ALA A 67 15.87 -0.59 -9.23
CA ALA A 67 14.59 -1.28 -9.35
C ALA A 67 14.37 -1.89 -10.74
N GLY A 68 14.78 -1.19 -11.81
CA GLY A 68 14.76 -1.72 -13.17
C GLY A 68 15.64 -2.96 -13.34
N LEU A 69 16.83 -2.97 -12.74
CA LEU A 69 17.79 -4.08 -12.76
C LEU A 69 17.26 -5.32 -12.02
N VAL A 70 16.81 -5.17 -10.76
CA VAL A 70 16.24 -6.28 -9.96
C VAL A 70 15.04 -6.92 -10.67
N VAL A 71 14.18 -6.08 -11.27
CA VAL A 71 13.00 -6.56 -12.02
C VAL A 71 13.38 -7.15 -13.38
N ALA A 72 14.45 -6.69 -14.05
CA ALA A 72 14.95 -7.30 -15.28
C ALA A 72 15.53 -8.70 -15.03
N LEU A 73 16.43 -8.82 -14.05
CA LEU A 73 17.09 -10.07 -13.64
C LEU A 73 16.07 -11.16 -13.26
N THR A 74 15.06 -10.81 -12.46
CA THR A 74 14.01 -11.75 -12.06
C THR A 74 13.02 -12.09 -13.18
N ALA A 75 12.82 -11.21 -14.17
CA ALA A 75 11.80 -11.39 -15.21
C ALA A 75 12.21 -12.28 -16.38
N ILE A 76 13.49 -12.57 -16.62
CA ILE A 76 13.90 -13.42 -17.77
C ILE A 76 13.36 -14.86 -17.63
N PRO A 77 13.65 -15.61 -16.53
CA PRO A 77 13.22 -17.01 -16.41
C PRO A 77 11.69 -17.17 -16.40
N MET A 78 10.99 -16.30 -15.65
CA MET A 78 9.53 -16.32 -15.58
C MET A 78 8.87 -16.04 -16.94
N ALA A 79 9.44 -15.13 -17.73
CA ALA A 79 8.84 -14.77 -19.01
C ALA A 79 9.05 -15.85 -20.09
N MET A 80 10.21 -16.51 -20.10
CA MET A 80 10.44 -17.70 -20.95
C MET A 80 9.46 -18.82 -20.57
N GLY A 81 9.35 -19.15 -19.28
CA GLY A 81 8.45 -20.20 -18.81
C GLY A 81 6.98 -19.92 -19.12
N PHE A 82 6.53 -18.67 -18.98
CA PHE A 82 5.17 -18.28 -19.38
C PHE A 82 4.94 -18.43 -20.89
N ALA A 83 5.92 -18.12 -21.75
CA ALA A 83 5.81 -18.35 -23.20
C ALA A 83 5.69 -19.85 -23.51
N MET A 84 6.59 -20.66 -22.95
CA MET A 84 6.61 -22.11 -23.15
C MET A 84 5.30 -22.78 -22.68
N ALA A 85 4.74 -22.31 -21.56
CA ALA A 85 3.43 -22.78 -21.06
C ALA A 85 2.24 -22.34 -21.92
N MET A 86 2.38 -21.32 -22.78
CA MET A 86 1.40 -20.91 -23.79
C MET A 86 1.54 -21.68 -25.12
N GLY A 87 2.56 -22.54 -25.27
CA GLY A 87 2.93 -23.13 -26.56
C GLY A 87 3.75 -22.19 -27.46
N LEU A 88 4.32 -21.12 -26.90
CA LEU A 88 5.17 -20.15 -27.58
C LEU A 88 6.67 -20.41 -27.30
N ARG A 89 7.55 -19.89 -28.15
CA ARG A 89 9.01 -20.04 -28.01
C ARG A 89 9.60 -19.12 -26.93
N PRO A 90 10.73 -19.46 -26.29
CA PRO A 90 11.25 -18.73 -25.12
C PRO A 90 11.57 -17.25 -25.38
N GLU A 91 12.10 -16.91 -26.57
CA GLU A 91 12.45 -15.54 -26.95
C GLU A 91 11.23 -14.62 -27.04
N GLN A 92 10.06 -15.15 -27.37
CA GLN A 92 8.81 -14.40 -27.44
C GLN A 92 8.45 -13.84 -26.05
N GLY A 93 8.73 -14.60 -24.99
CA GLY A 93 8.65 -14.12 -23.60
C GLY A 93 9.73 -13.11 -23.24
N ILE A 94 10.93 -13.23 -23.82
CA ILE A 94 12.02 -12.27 -23.64
C ILE A 94 11.60 -10.89 -24.20
N ILE A 95 11.22 -10.80 -25.48
CA ILE A 95 10.76 -9.53 -26.08
C ILE A 95 9.48 -9.02 -25.42
N ALA A 96 8.45 -9.86 -25.25
CA ALA A 96 7.16 -9.42 -24.73
C ALA A 96 7.29 -8.77 -23.34
N GLY A 97 8.03 -9.42 -22.44
CA GLY A 97 8.27 -8.89 -21.09
C GLY A 97 9.22 -7.70 -21.01
N ALA A 98 9.95 -7.37 -22.07
CA ALA A 98 10.68 -6.11 -22.19
C ALA A 98 9.76 -5.03 -22.75
N LEU A 99 9.29 -5.21 -23.99
CA LEU A 99 8.64 -4.19 -24.81
C LEU A 99 7.33 -3.70 -24.20
N ALA A 100 6.47 -4.59 -23.70
CA ALA A 100 5.24 -4.22 -23.00
C ALA A 100 5.50 -3.25 -21.83
N CYS A 101 6.66 -3.35 -21.17
CA CYS A 101 7.00 -2.49 -20.04
C CYS A 101 7.47 -1.10 -20.44
N ALA A 102 8.13 -0.95 -21.59
CA ALA A 102 8.43 0.37 -22.15
C ALA A 102 7.16 1.04 -22.69
N VAL A 103 6.35 0.30 -23.46
CA VAL A 103 5.08 0.79 -24.02
C VAL A 103 4.10 1.18 -22.92
N GLY A 104 3.81 0.28 -21.97
CA GLY A 104 2.88 0.53 -20.88
C GLY A 104 3.32 1.67 -19.96
N ARG A 105 4.60 1.78 -19.61
CA ARG A 105 5.11 2.93 -18.82
C ARG A 105 5.10 4.25 -19.60
N THR A 106 5.11 4.21 -20.93
CA THR A 106 4.96 5.41 -21.76
C THR A 106 3.52 5.90 -21.80
N PHE A 107 2.57 5.01 -22.11
CA PHE A 107 1.19 5.39 -22.45
C PHE A 107 0.15 5.11 -21.37
N GLY A 108 0.46 4.28 -20.37
CA GLY A 108 -0.45 3.87 -19.28
C GLY A 108 -0.67 4.93 -18.21
N GLY A 109 -1.57 4.64 -17.27
CA GLY A 109 -2.04 5.55 -16.24
C GLY A 109 -1.27 5.49 -14.92
N SER A 110 -0.56 4.40 -14.62
CA SER A 110 0.24 4.25 -13.40
C SER A 110 1.74 4.56 -13.61
N LYS A 111 2.34 5.32 -12.68
CA LYS A 111 3.80 5.55 -12.64
C LYS A 111 4.62 4.36 -12.13
N TYR A 112 3.99 3.45 -11.38
CA TYR A 112 4.63 2.32 -10.71
C TYR A 112 4.48 0.96 -11.43
N GLN A 113 3.47 0.79 -12.29
CA GLN A 113 3.12 -0.53 -12.85
C GLN A 113 4.23 -1.17 -13.71
N VAL A 114 4.51 -2.46 -13.50
CA VAL A 114 5.41 -3.26 -14.33
C VAL A 114 4.62 -4.23 -15.23
N TYR A 115 4.54 -3.87 -16.50
CA TYR A 115 3.89 -4.67 -17.54
C TYR A 115 4.75 -5.85 -18.01
N GLY A 116 4.11 -6.82 -18.67
CA GLY A 116 4.71 -7.97 -19.34
C GLY A 116 3.84 -9.23 -19.23
N PRO A 117 4.38 -10.42 -19.55
CA PRO A 117 3.65 -11.68 -19.45
C PRO A 117 3.02 -11.90 -18.07
N THR A 118 1.76 -12.29 -18.01
CA THR A 118 1.08 -12.73 -16.77
C THR A 118 0.56 -14.14 -16.91
N ALA A 119 0.38 -14.79 -15.76
CA ALA A 119 -0.13 -16.15 -15.65
C ALA A 119 -1.56 -16.29 -16.21
N ALA A 120 -2.38 -15.24 -16.15
CA ALA A 120 -3.75 -15.22 -16.68
C ALA A 120 -3.84 -15.50 -18.18
N PHE A 121 -2.83 -15.10 -18.96
CA PHE A 121 -2.78 -15.40 -20.39
C PHE A 121 -2.41 -16.85 -20.70
N ILE A 122 -1.85 -17.63 -19.76
CA ILE A 122 -1.38 -19.00 -20.03
C ILE A 122 -2.49 -19.91 -20.56
N PRO A 123 -3.61 -20.16 -19.84
CA PRO A 123 -4.68 -21.03 -20.33
C PRO A 123 -5.36 -20.46 -21.58
N LEU A 124 -5.43 -19.12 -21.71
CA LEU A 124 -6.09 -18.46 -22.84
C LEU A 124 -5.32 -18.61 -24.16
N ILE A 125 -4.00 -18.37 -24.13
CA ILE A 125 -3.16 -18.47 -25.32
C ILE A 125 -2.82 -19.94 -25.63
N ALA A 126 -2.64 -20.80 -24.62
CA ALA A 126 -2.48 -22.24 -24.83
C ALA A 126 -3.69 -22.86 -25.54
N ALA A 127 -4.92 -22.45 -25.19
CA ALA A 127 -6.13 -22.89 -25.89
C ALA A 127 -6.16 -22.44 -27.36
N LEU A 128 -5.75 -21.20 -27.65
CA LEU A 128 -5.65 -20.67 -29.01
C LEU A 128 -4.58 -21.45 -29.81
N MET A 129 -3.39 -21.63 -29.25
CA MET A 129 -2.27 -22.32 -29.89
C MET A 129 -2.55 -23.80 -30.14
N SER A 130 -3.29 -24.48 -29.25
CA SER A 130 -3.74 -25.86 -29.46
C SER A 130 -4.86 -25.95 -30.53
N LYS A 131 -5.78 -24.97 -30.59
CA LYS A 131 -6.90 -24.96 -31.55
C LYS A 131 -6.49 -24.59 -32.99
N TYR A 132 -5.47 -23.75 -33.17
CA TYR A 132 -5.03 -23.28 -34.51
C TYR A 132 -3.63 -23.76 -34.92
N GLY A 133 -2.90 -24.41 -34.01
CA GLY A 133 -1.58 -24.98 -34.25
C GLY A 133 -1.61 -26.45 -34.63
N GLU A 134 -0.45 -27.08 -34.48
CA GLU A 134 -0.16 -28.44 -34.97
C GLU A 134 -1.04 -29.52 -34.33
N ASP A 135 -1.43 -29.36 -33.05
CA ASP A 135 -2.40 -30.19 -32.32
C ASP A 135 -3.73 -30.40 -33.10
N SER A 136 -4.15 -29.41 -33.89
CA SER A 136 -5.39 -29.41 -34.68
C SER A 136 -5.15 -29.46 -36.19
N GLY A 137 -3.93 -29.85 -36.63
CA GLY A 137 -3.55 -29.89 -38.05
C GLY A 137 -3.28 -28.52 -38.69
N GLY A 138 -3.19 -27.46 -37.89
CA GLY A 138 -2.75 -26.14 -38.31
C GLY A 138 -1.23 -25.99 -38.31
N THR A 139 -0.73 -24.75 -38.27
CA THR A 139 0.71 -24.46 -38.17
C THR A 139 0.97 -23.46 -37.05
N PHE A 140 2.16 -23.52 -36.44
CA PHE A 140 2.59 -22.53 -35.46
C PHE A 140 2.42 -21.08 -35.97
N ALA A 141 2.77 -20.82 -37.24
CA ALA A 141 2.64 -19.49 -37.84
C ALA A 141 1.18 -19.02 -37.97
N ALA A 142 0.24 -19.90 -38.33
CA ALA A 142 -1.18 -19.57 -38.39
C ALA A 142 -1.76 -19.28 -36.99
N ALA A 143 -1.43 -20.12 -36.01
CA ALA A 143 -1.84 -19.93 -34.62
C ALA A 143 -1.31 -18.63 -34.01
N HIS A 144 -0.02 -18.36 -34.21
CA HIS A 144 0.63 -17.15 -33.75
C HIS A 144 0.07 -15.89 -34.46
N GLY A 145 -0.14 -15.95 -35.78
CA GLY A 145 -0.76 -14.86 -36.54
C GLY A 145 -2.22 -14.57 -36.13
N MET A 146 -2.99 -15.61 -35.78
CA MET A 146 -4.33 -15.48 -35.21
C MET A 146 -4.29 -14.85 -33.80
N MET A 147 -3.33 -15.24 -32.96
CA MET A 147 -3.08 -14.61 -31.65
C MET A 147 -2.77 -13.10 -31.79
N VAL A 148 -1.92 -12.74 -32.75
CA VAL A 148 -1.60 -11.33 -33.06
C VAL A 148 -2.87 -10.59 -33.49
N LEU A 149 -3.69 -11.16 -34.38
CA LEU A 149 -4.97 -10.56 -34.83
C LEU A 149 -5.93 -10.27 -33.66
N VAL A 150 -6.26 -11.27 -32.83
CA VAL A 150 -7.21 -11.08 -31.72
C VAL A 150 -6.67 -10.12 -30.66
N SER A 151 -5.35 -10.07 -30.46
CA SER A 151 -4.73 -9.10 -29.54
C SER A 151 -4.79 -7.67 -30.05
N ILE A 152 -4.58 -7.44 -31.36
CA ILE A 152 -4.72 -6.11 -31.97
C ILE A 152 -6.16 -5.61 -31.83
N ILE A 153 -7.16 -6.45 -32.12
CA ILE A 153 -8.58 -6.09 -31.98
C ILE A 153 -8.92 -5.79 -30.51
N ALA A 154 -8.45 -6.61 -29.57
CA ALA A 154 -8.60 -6.34 -28.14
C ALA A 154 -7.92 -5.03 -27.71
N GLY A 155 -6.75 -4.72 -28.26
CA GLY A 155 -6.02 -3.47 -28.02
C GLY A 155 -6.79 -2.24 -28.49
N VAL A 156 -7.38 -2.28 -29.68
CA VAL A 156 -8.26 -1.21 -30.19
C VAL A 156 -9.48 -1.03 -29.29
N ILE A 157 -10.12 -2.13 -28.85
CA ILE A 157 -11.26 -2.05 -27.91
C ILE A 157 -10.84 -1.42 -26.58
N LEU A 158 -9.69 -1.79 -26.01
CA LEU A 158 -9.16 -1.18 -24.79
C LEU A 158 -8.89 0.33 -24.95
N MET A 159 -8.32 0.76 -26.08
CA MET A 159 -8.12 2.18 -26.40
C MET A 159 -9.46 2.93 -26.48
N LEU A 160 -10.47 2.35 -27.13
CA LEU A 160 -11.83 2.91 -27.17
C LEU A 160 -12.45 2.99 -25.77
N CYS A 161 -12.33 1.94 -24.95
CA CYS A 161 -12.79 1.94 -23.56
C CYS A 161 -12.12 3.04 -22.73
N GLY A 162 -10.83 3.33 -22.96
CA GLY A 162 -10.13 4.46 -22.35
C GLY A 162 -10.70 5.82 -22.78
N VAL A 163 -10.89 6.03 -24.10
CA VAL A 163 -11.45 7.28 -24.65
C VAL A 163 -12.86 7.56 -24.14
N PHE A 164 -13.73 6.54 -24.11
CA PHE A 164 -15.10 6.68 -23.59
C PHE A 164 -15.19 6.74 -22.06
N GLY A 165 -14.15 6.32 -21.33
CA GLY A 165 -14.09 6.44 -19.87
C GLY A 165 -14.60 5.23 -19.09
N LEU A 166 -14.54 4.06 -19.71
CA LEU A 166 -15.08 2.81 -19.18
C LEU A 166 -14.13 2.16 -18.16
N GLY A 167 -12.93 2.70 -17.93
CA GLY A 167 -11.97 2.24 -16.93
C GLY A 167 -12.56 2.19 -15.51
N LYS A 168 -13.46 3.13 -15.19
CA LYS A 168 -14.18 3.13 -13.91
C LYS A 168 -15.18 1.98 -13.77
N ILE A 169 -15.70 1.41 -14.86
CA ILE A 169 -16.77 0.40 -14.84
C ILE A 169 -16.21 -0.99 -14.49
N VAL A 170 -15.00 -1.30 -14.95
CA VAL A 170 -14.35 -2.63 -14.77
C VAL A 170 -13.96 -2.91 -13.32
N THR A 171 -13.98 -1.89 -12.45
CA THR A 171 -13.85 -2.04 -10.98
C THR A 171 -14.98 -2.86 -10.33
N LYS A 172 -16.07 -3.16 -11.03
CA LYS A 172 -17.26 -3.86 -10.51
C LYS A 172 -17.19 -5.40 -10.54
N VAL A 173 -16.05 -5.99 -10.90
CA VAL A 173 -15.87 -7.45 -10.90
C VAL A 173 -15.75 -7.96 -9.45
N PRO A 174 -16.59 -8.92 -9.00
CA PRO A 174 -16.53 -9.45 -7.63
C PRO A 174 -15.16 -10.02 -7.28
N ALA A 175 -14.58 -9.56 -6.17
CA ALA A 175 -13.28 -10.03 -5.71
C ALA A 175 -13.25 -11.55 -5.45
N SER A 176 -14.37 -12.17 -5.06
CA SER A 176 -14.47 -13.64 -4.93
C SER A 176 -14.22 -14.38 -6.25
N ILE A 177 -14.64 -13.81 -7.38
CA ILE A 177 -14.39 -14.39 -8.71
C ILE A 177 -12.92 -14.20 -9.09
N ILE A 178 -12.32 -13.05 -8.78
CA ILE A 178 -10.89 -12.78 -9.03
C ILE A 178 -9.99 -13.72 -8.22
N VAL A 179 -10.29 -13.93 -6.93
CA VAL A 179 -9.55 -14.87 -6.06
C VAL A 179 -9.74 -16.31 -6.55
N GLY A 180 -10.98 -16.72 -6.84
CA GLY A 180 -11.27 -18.06 -7.37
C GLY A 180 -10.56 -18.34 -8.70
N PHE A 181 -10.62 -17.39 -9.63
CA PHE A 181 -9.86 -17.41 -10.89
C PHE A 181 -8.35 -17.56 -10.65
N THR A 182 -7.78 -16.78 -9.73
CA THR A 182 -6.34 -16.83 -9.40
C THR A 182 -5.91 -18.20 -8.85
N VAL A 183 -6.74 -18.82 -8.01
CA VAL A 183 -6.52 -20.21 -7.53
C VAL A 183 -6.62 -21.20 -8.69
N GLY A 184 -7.63 -21.06 -9.55
CA GLY A 184 -7.81 -21.90 -10.73
C GLY A 184 -6.63 -21.84 -11.72
N ILE A 185 -6.07 -20.66 -11.97
CA ILE A 185 -4.84 -20.50 -12.76
C ILE A 185 -3.66 -21.20 -12.09
N ALA A 186 -3.47 -21.02 -10.78
CA ALA A 186 -2.35 -21.62 -10.06
C ALA A 186 -2.38 -23.17 -10.14
N VAL A 187 -3.58 -23.76 -10.03
CA VAL A 187 -3.79 -25.20 -10.27
C VAL A 187 -3.50 -25.55 -11.73
N ALA A 188 -4.07 -24.83 -12.71
CA ALA A 188 -3.85 -25.11 -14.12
C ALA A 188 -2.36 -25.05 -14.53
N ILE A 189 -1.58 -24.09 -13.99
CA ILE A 189 -0.13 -23.99 -14.20
C ILE A 189 0.59 -25.19 -13.60
N ALA A 190 0.28 -25.55 -12.34
CA ALA A 190 0.93 -26.66 -11.68
C ALA A 190 0.69 -28.00 -12.41
N LEU A 191 -0.53 -28.24 -12.88
CA LEU A 191 -0.87 -29.44 -13.65
C LEU A 191 -0.26 -29.44 -15.06
N THR A 192 -0.23 -28.29 -15.75
CA THR A 192 0.34 -28.19 -17.11
C THR A 192 1.85 -28.43 -17.11
N ASN A 193 2.56 -27.96 -16.06
CA ASN A 193 4.02 -28.10 -15.93
C ASN A 193 4.46 -29.37 -15.18
N ALA A 194 3.52 -30.20 -14.69
CA ALA A 194 3.84 -31.44 -13.98
C ALA A 194 4.66 -32.41 -14.83
N THR A 195 4.39 -32.46 -16.14
CA THR A 195 5.11 -33.30 -17.11
C THR A 195 6.57 -32.91 -17.23
N ASP A 196 6.82 -31.61 -17.45
CA ASP A 196 8.16 -31.05 -17.59
C ASP A 196 8.95 -31.09 -16.26
N ALA A 197 8.26 -31.02 -15.10
CA ALA A 197 8.86 -31.25 -13.78
C ALA A 197 9.26 -32.71 -13.53
N LEU A 198 8.49 -33.68 -14.04
CA LEU A 198 8.78 -35.11 -13.94
C LEU A 198 9.72 -35.63 -15.04
N GLY A 199 10.07 -34.79 -16.02
CA GLY A 199 10.88 -35.17 -17.19
C GLY A 199 10.13 -36.00 -18.25
N LEU A 200 8.79 -36.04 -18.20
CA LEU A 200 7.96 -36.81 -19.12
C LEU A 200 7.66 -36.01 -20.40
N ALA A 201 7.83 -36.64 -21.57
CA ALA A 201 7.72 -36.02 -22.89
C ALA A 201 6.26 -35.79 -23.37
N ALA A 202 5.36 -35.37 -22.48
CA ALA A 202 3.95 -35.14 -22.82
C ALA A 202 3.73 -33.86 -23.65
N HIS A 203 2.85 -33.92 -24.64
CA HIS A 203 2.45 -32.78 -25.48
C HIS A 203 0.91 -32.67 -25.53
N GLY A 204 0.40 -31.62 -26.17
CA GLY A 204 -1.03 -31.34 -26.29
C GLY A 204 -1.71 -30.90 -24.97
N SER A 205 -3.04 -31.07 -24.94
CA SER A 205 -3.95 -30.52 -23.92
C SER A 205 -3.68 -30.98 -22.47
N LEU A 206 -4.17 -30.19 -21.51
CA LEU A 206 -4.08 -30.48 -20.07
C LEU A 206 -4.59 -31.88 -19.70
N ARG A 207 -5.68 -32.36 -20.32
CA ARG A 207 -6.23 -33.70 -20.08
C ARG A 207 -5.33 -34.80 -20.63
N ALA A 208 -4.71 -34.59 -21.80
CA ALA A 208 -3.73 -35.51 -22.37
C ALA A 208 -2.46 -35.58 -21.52
N ARG A 209 -1.95 -34.44 -21.03
CA ARG A 209 -0.83 -34.37 -20.09
C ARG A 209 -1.10 -35.14 -18.80
N LEU A 210 -2.26 -34.93 -18.17
CA LEU A 210 -2.68 -35.66 -16.97
C LEU A 210 -2.77 -37.18 -17.19
N HIS A 211 -3.38 -37.59 -18.31
CA HIS A 211 -3.46 -39.02 -18.68
C HIS A 211 -2.07 -39.62 -18.90
N HIS A 212 -1.18 -38.91 -19.59
CA HIS A 212 0.20 -39.34 -19.82
C HIS A 212 0.97 -39.50 -18.50
N VAL A 213 0.91 -38.51 -17.58
CA VAL A 213 1.50 -38.65 -16.23
C VAL A 213 0.99 -39.89 -15.51
N GLY A 214 -0.33 -40.13 -15.50
CA GLY A 214 -0.93 -41.28 -14.82
C GLY A 214 -0.60 -42.65 -15.44
N THR A 215 -0.21 -42.69 -16.71
CA THR A 215 0.13 -43.93 -17.44
C THR A 215 1.63 -44.20 -17.53
N HIS A 216 2.46 -43.15 -17.54
CA HIS A 216 3.92 -43.24 -17.71
C HIS A 216 4.67 -42.97 -16.39
N LEU A 217 4.07 -43.30 -15.25
CA LEU A 217 4.68 -43.14 -13.91
C LEU A 217 6.01 -43.88 -13.74
N ALA A 218 6.26 -44.93 -14.52
CA ALA A 218 7.52 -45.68 -14.51
C ALA A 218 8.66 -44.97 -15.27
N GLU A 219 8.36 -43.97 -16.10
CA GLU A 219 9.31 -43.22 -16.94
C GLU A 219 9.74 -41.89 -16.30
N ILE A 220 9.33 -41.61 -15.06
CA ILE A 220 9.67 -40.38 -14.33
C ILE A 220 11.19 -40.28 -14.19
N ASN A 221 11.77 -39.21 -14.75
CA ASN A 221 13.18 -38.90 -14.54
C ASN A 221 13.35 -38.24 -13.17
N TRP A 222 13.82 -39.00 -12.18
CA TRP A 222 14.06 -38.52 -10.83
C TRP A 222 15.10 -37.38 -10.75
N TYR A 223 16.02 -37.26 -11.70
CA TYR A 223 16.94 -36.12 -11.78
C TYR A 223 16.21 -34.84 -12.21
N SER A 224 15.28 -34.94 -13.17
CA SER A 224 14.37 -33.83 -13.53
C SER A 224 13.51 -33.41 -12.34
N PHE A 225 12.90 -34.37 -11.63
CA PHE A 225 12.11 -34.08 -10.43
C PHE A 225 12.95 -33.42 -9.32
N ALA A 226 14.17 -33.92 -9.08
CA ALA A 226 15.11 -33.33 -8.13
C ALA A 226 15.52 -31.90 -8.52
N LEU A 227 15.75 -31.62 -9.81
CA LEU A 227 16.02 -30.27 -10.31
C LEU A 227 14.82 -29.33 -10.15
N ALA A 228 13.60 -29.79 -10.45
CA ALA A 228 12.39 -29.00 -10.24
C ALA A 228 12.17 -28.65 -8.76
N ALA A 229 12.36 -29.63 -7.87
CA ALA A 229 12.27 -29.46 -6.43
C ALA A 229 13.39 -28.54 -5.88
N LEU A 230 14.63 -28.72 -6.33
CA LEU A 230 15.78 -27.87 -6.00
C LEU A 230 15.50 -26.41 -6.40
N THR A 231 15.06 -26.17 -7.63
CA THR A 231 14.73 -24.82 -8.11
C THR A 231 13.58 -24.19 -7.32
N PHE A 232 12.53 -24.95 -7.00
CA PHE A 232 11.43 -24.47 -6.17
C PHE A 232 11.93 -24.05 -4.77
N VAL A 233 12.68 -24.92 -4.09
CA VAL A 233 13.21 -24.66 -2.73
C VAL A 233 14.21 -23.51 -2.73
N LEU A 234 15.16 -23.50 -3.67
CA LEU A 234 16.19 -22.46 -3.79
C LEU A 234 15.57 -21.10 -4.09
N THR A 235 14.62 -21.01 -5.02
CA THR A 235 13.92 -19.76 -5.32
C THR A 235 13.12 -19.27 -4.11
N ARG A 236 12.44 -20.18 -3.40
CA ARG A 236 11.69 -19.89 -2.16
C ARG A 236 12.59 -19.37 -1.04
N VAL A 237 13.75 -19.98 -0.82
CA VAL A 237 14.68 -19.60 0.26
C VAL A 237 15.32 -18.25 -0.05
N LEU A 238 15.85 -18.05 -1.26
CA LEU A 238 16.53 -16.81 -1.64
C LEU A 238 15.60 -15.58 -1.58
N LEU A 239 14.35 -15.69 -2.04
CA LEU A 239 13.36 -14.61 -1.91
C LEU A 239 12.93 -14.33 -0.47
N ARG A 240 13.05 -15.32 0.42
CA ARG A 240 12.79 -15.14 1.86
C ARG A 240 13.95 -14.45 2.58
N ILE A 241 15.17 -14.55 2.04
CA ILE A 241 16.34 -13.80 2.55
C ILE A 241 16.27 -12.34 2.11
N SER A 242 16.06 -12.04 0.83
CA SER A 242 15.94 -10.67 0.33
C SER A 242 15.30 -10.57 -1.05
N ILE A 243 14.43 -9.57 -1.25
CA ILE A 243 13.78 -9.32 -2.56
C ILE A 243 14.75 -8.76 -3.62
N PHE A 244 15.92 -8.28 -3.21
CA PHE A 244 16.97 -7.77 -4.09
C PHE A 244 17.80 -8.90 -4.72
N ILE A 245 17.73 -10.11 -4.17
CA ILE A 245 18.41 -11.29 -4.72
C ILE A 245 17.61 -11.78 -5.94
N PRO A 246 18.22 -11.92 -7.13
CA PRO A 246 17.53 -12.38 -8.34
C PRO A 246 17.32 -13.90 -8.33
N ALA A 247 16.56 -14.38 -7.34
CA ALA A 247 16.44 -15.79 -7.00
C ALA A 247 16.07 -16.73 -8.17
N PRO A 248 15.13 -16.42 -9.08
CA PRO A 248 14.83 -17.31 -10.21
C PRO A 248 16.02 -17.45 -11.16
N LEU A 249 16.85 -16.42 -11.31
CA LEU A 249 18.04 -16.44 -12.18
C LEU A 249 19.22 -17.15 -11.53
N ILE A 250 19.37 -17.04 -10.21
CA ILE A 250 20.37 -17.81 -9.45
C ILE A 250 20.01 -19.31 -9.47
N ALA A 251 18.74 -19.65 -9.23
CA ALA A 251 18.30 -21.04 -9.30
C ALA A 251 18.44 -21.63 -10.72
N LEU A 252 18.15 -20.83 -11.75
CA LEU A 252 18.45 -21.15 -13.16
C LEU A 252 19.94 -21.49 -13.36
N GLY A 253 20.83 -20.60 -12.93
CA GLY A 253 22.29 -20.77 -13.09
C GLY A 253 22.84 -21.98 -12.33
N VAL A 254 22.38 -22.20 -11.09
CA VAL A 254 22.76 -23.37 -10.28
C VAL A 254 22.32 -24.68 -10.94
N CYS A 255 21.07 -24.75 -11.43
CA CYS A 255 20.57 -25.97 -12.07
C CYS A 255 21.18 -26.20 -13.47
N THR A 256 21.43 -25.16 -14.27
CA THR A 256 22.22 -25.29 -15.50
C THR A 256 23.65 -25.77 -15.22
N ALA A 257 24.33 -25.21 -14.21
CA ALA A 257 25.66 -25.67 -13.81
C ALA A 257 25.66 -27.14 -13.35
N LEU A 258 24.69 -27.55 -12.53
CA LEU A 258 24.55 -28.92 -12.05
C LEU A 258 24.26 -29.90 -13.21
N THR A 259 23.38 -29.55 -14.15
CA THR A 259 23.08 -30.40 -15.31
C THR A 259 24.23 -30.48 -16.32
N SER A 260 25.03 -29.42 -16.47
CA SER A 260 26.23 -29.41 -17.33
C SER A 260 27.49 -30.00 -16.69
N THR A 261 27.40 -30.60 -15.50
CA THR A 261 28.57 -31.18 -14.79
C THR A 261 28.29 -32.51 -14.11
N VAL A 262 27.29 -32.57 -13.22
CA VAL A 262 27.02 -33.75 -12.38
C VAL A 262 25.91 -34.63 -12.98
N LEU A 263 24.98 -34.03 -13.72
CA LEU A 263 23.82 -34.71 -14.32
C LEU A 263 23.88 -34.77 -15.86
N ASP A 264 25.08 -34.64 -16.44
CA ASP A 264 25.26 -34.83 -17.88
C ASP A 264 25.01 -36.29 -18.27
N GLY A 265 24.43 -36.53 -19.44
CA GLY A 265 23.97 -37.86 -19.87
C GLY A 265 22.75 -38.44 -19.13
N HIS A 266 22.31 -37.87 -17.99
CA HIS A 266 21.20 -38.39 -17.17
C HIS A 266 19.78 -38.09 -17.73
N GLY A 267 19.64 -37.93 -19.06
CA GLY A 267 18.34 -37.81 -19.74
C GLY A 267 17.50 -36.58 -19.36
N VAL A 268 18.13 -35.49 -18.92
CA VAL A 268 17.45 -34.24 -18.51
C VAL A 268 17.26 -33.33 -19.73
N THR A 269 16.01 -33.17 -20.18
CA THR A 269 15.67 -32.34 -21.35
C THR A 269 15.96 -30.84 -21.11
N LEU A 270 16.68 -30.22 -22.03
CA LEU A 270 17.03 -28.80 -22.02
C LEU A 270 16.12 -27.98 -22.95
N VAL A 271 16.14 -26.64 -22.78
CA VAL A 271 15.40 -25.69 -23.64
C VAL A 271 15.76 -25.86 -25.11
N ARG A 272 17.06 -25.98 -25.45
CA ARG A 272 17.51 -26.18 -26.84
C ARG A 272 16.95 -27.45 -27.47
N ASP A 273 16.77 -28.52 -26.68
CA ASP A 273 16.38 -29.84 -27.18
C ASP A 273 14.89 -29.84 -27.61
N ARG A 274 14.09 -28.90 -27.08
CA ARG A 274 12.68 -28.70 -27.43
C ARG A 274 12.41 -27.52 -28.37
N PHE A 275 13.16 -26.42 -28.24
CA PHE A 275 12.88 -25.16 -28.95
C PHE A 275 13.97 -24.74 -29.94
N GLY A 276 15.08 -25.48 -30.05
CA GLY A 276 16.24 -25.09 -30.84
C GLY A 276 16.97 -23.87 -30.24
N THR A 277 17.71 -23.14 -31.07
CA THR A 277 18.44 -21.94 -30.64
C THR A 277 17.52 -20.76 -30.34
N ILE A 278 17.90 -19.98 -29.32
CA ILE A 278 17.25 -18.72 -28.94
C ILE A 278 17.89 -17.60 -29.78
N PRO A 279 17.17 -16.98 -30.73
CA PRO A 279 17.76 -15.96 -31.58
C PRO A 279 18.10 -14.69 -30.78
N ASN A 280 19.24 -14.08 -31.10
CA ASN A 280 19.66 -12.80 -30.54
C ASN A 280 18.97 -11.59 -31.18
N ASP A 281 18.28 -11.79 -32.31
CA ASP A 281 17.32 -10.81 -32.83
C ASP A 281 15.96 -11.03 -32.16
N PHE A 282 15.63 -10.11 -31.26
CA PHE A 282 14.37 -10.08 -30.53
C PHE A 282 13.28 -9.25 -31.24
N PHE A 283 13.59 -8.53 -32.33
CA PHE A 283 12.70 -7.54 -32.96
C PHE A 283 12.07 -8.02 -34.28
N VAL A 284 11.77 -9.32 -34.37
CA VAL A 284 11.06 -9.92 -35.51
C VAL A 284 9.63 -9.36 -35.60
N PHE A 285 9.26 -8.79 -36.74
CA PHE A 285 7.89 -8.35 -36.99
C PHE A 285 7.01 -9.52 -37.44
N THR A 286 5.89 -9.75 -36.74
CA THR A 286 4.87 -10.75 -37.11
C THR A 286 3.58 -10.03 -37.50
N PRO A 287 3.16 -10.08 -38.79
CA PRO A 287 1.86 -9.55 -39.19
C PRO A 287 0.72 -10.43 -38.64
N PRO A 288 -0.47 -9.86 -38.38
CA PRO A 288 -1.66 -10.66 -38.10
C PRO A 288 -2.02 -11.52 -39.32
N VAL A 289 -2.36 -12.79 -39.08
CA VAL A 289 -2.96 -13.67 -40.10
C VAL A 289 -4.46 -13.57 -39.95
N VAL A 290 -5.16 -13.26 -41.05
CA VAL A 290 -6.62 -13.31 -41.13
C VAL A 290 -7.01 -14.68 -41.72
N PRO A 291 -7.43 -15.66 -40.91
CA PRO A 291 -7.97 -16.92 -41.43
C PRO A 291 -9.33 -16.69 -42.11
N ASP A 292 -9.76 -17.67 -42.92
CA ASP A 292 -11.05 -17.63 -43.60
C ASP A 292 -12.20 -17.37 -42.61
N LEU A 293 -13.05 -16.39 -42.93
CA LEU A 293 -14.10 -15.85 -42.06
C LEU A 293 -15.32 -16.78 -41.96
N THR A 294 -15.10 -18.01 -41.53
CA THR A 294 -16.15 -18.95 -41.14
C THR A 294 -16.89 -18.44 -39.88
N PRO A 295 -18.17 -18.80 -39.68
CA PRO A 295 -18.90 -18.43 -38.46
C PRO A 295 -18.21 -18.88 -37.17
N GLN A 296 -17.50 -20.02 -37.22
CA GLN A 296 -16.70 -20.53 -36.11
C GLN A 296 -15.50 -19.62 -35.80
N VAL A 297 -14.73 -19.21 -36.82
CA VAL A 297 -13.62 -18.26 -36.68
C VAL A 297 -14.09 -16.91 -36.13
N VAL A 298 -15.26 -16.42 -36.56
CA VAL A 298 -15.84 -15.18 -36.02
C VAL A 298 -16.21 -15.33 -34.55
N LEU A 299 -16.81 -16.46 -34.15
CA LEU A 299 -17.13 -16.75 -32.74
C LEU A 299 -15.86 -16.89 -31.88
N ASP A 300 -14.82 -17.55 -32.40
CA ASP A 300 -13.52 -17.68 -31.74
C ASP A 300 -12.84 -16.31 -31.58
N CYS A 301 -12.85 -15.46 -32.61
CA CYS A 301 -12.40 -14.07 -32.51
C CYS A 301 -13.13 -13.33 -31.38
N VAL A 302 -14.47 -13.38 -31.33
CA VAL A 302 -15.25 -12.74 -30.25
C VAL A 302 -14.89 -13.30 -28.87
N TYR A 303 -14.71 -14.61 -28.73
CA TYR A 303 -14.27 -15.27 -27.50
C TYR A 303 -12.88 -14.76 -27.06
N TYR A 304 -11.85 -14.89 -27.91
CA TYR A 304 -10.47 -14.56 -27.55
C TYR A 304 -10.27 -13.04 -27.35
N VAL A 305 -10.91 -12.21 -28.17
CA VAL A 305 -10.91 -10.75 -28.00
C VAL A 305 -11.53 -10.37 -26.66
N SER A 306 -12.72 -10.88 -26.33
CA SER A 306 -13.40 -10.57 -25.06
C SER A 306 -12.57 -11.01 -23.85
N ALA A 307 -11.94 -12.18 -23.94
CA ALA A 307 -11.04 -12.69 -22.91
C ALA A 307 -9.79 -11.81 -22.73
N ILE A 308 -9.12 -11.42 -23.82
CA ILE A 308 -7.95 -10.54 -23.76
C ILE A 308 -8.34 -9.17 -23.19
N VAL A 309 -9.45 -8.56 -23.62
CA VAL A 309 -9.96 -7.28 -23.08
C VAL A 309 -10.21 -7.40 -21.57
N PHE A 310 -10.89 -8.47 -21.12
CA PHE A 310 -11.19 -8.68 -19.71
C PHE A 310 -9.91 -8.85 -18.87
N VAL A 311 -9.01 -9.78 -19.22
CA VAL A 311 -7.75 -10.00 -18.49
C VAL A 311 -6.91 -8.72 -18.46
N SER A 312 -6.75 -8.08 -19.62
CA SER A 312 -5.97 -6.84 -19.75
C SER A 312 -6.51 -5.75 -18.84
N GLY A 313 -7.81 -5.46 -18.93
CA GLY A 313 -8.43 -4.37 -18.17
C GLY A 313 -8.48 -4.65 -16.67
N VAL A 314 -8.87 -5.86 -16.27
CA VAL A 314 -8.99 -6.23 -14.85
C VAL A 314 -7.61 -6.33 -14.19
N GLU A 315 -6.67 -7.10 -14.73
CA GLU A 315 -5.34 -7.23 -14.10
C GLU A 315 -4.59 -5.89 -14.07
N SER A 316 -4.71 -5.06 -15.11
CA SER A 316 -4.03 -3.76 -15.16
C SER A 316 -4.57 -2.77 -14.14
N LEU A 317 -5.90 -2.64 -13.99
CA LEU A 317 -6.51 -1.73 -13.01
C LEU A 317 -6.28 -2.19 -11.57
N LEU A 318 -6.35 -3.50 -11.31
CA LEU A 318 -6.05 -4.08 -9.99
C LEU A 318 -4.56 -3.92 -9.65
N CYS A 319 -3.67 -4.16 -10.61
CA CYS A 319 -2.24 -3.93 -10.41
C CYS A 319 -1.93 -2.45 -10.16
N SER A 320 -2.51 -1.51 -10.92
CA SER A 320 -2.30 -0.07 -10.75
C SER A 320 -2.83 0.47 -9.42
N SER A 321 -4.06 0.10 -9.05
CA SER A 321 -4.68 0.53 -7.79
C SER A 321 -4.03 -0.06 -6.54
N MET A 322 -3.42 -1.25 -6.65
CA MET A 322 -2.60 -1.84 -5.59
C MET A 322 -1.17 -1.28 -5.57
N ALA A 323 -0.63 -0.86 -6.72
CA ALA A 323 0.68 -0.24 -6.84
C ALA A 323 0.76 1.10 -6.08
N ASP A 324 -0.24 1.97 -6.24
CA ASP A 324 -0.30 3.24 -5.51
C ASP A 324 -0.34 3.05 -3.99
N ARG A 325 -1.03 2.01 -3.49
CA ARG A 325 -1.04 1.65 -2.05
C ARG A 325 0.32 1.19 -1.59
N LEU A 326 0.92 0.26 -2.32
CA LEU A 326 2.18 -0.36 -1.94
C LEU A 326 3.36 0.62 -2.02
N ALA A 327 3.27 1.62 -2.88
CA ALA A 327 4.20 2.76 -2.94
C ALA A 327 3.88 3.87 -1.91
N ASN A 328 2.74 3.78 -1.21
CA ASN A 328 2.20 4.84 -0.36
C ASN A 328 2.15 6.20 -1.11
N ASN A 329 1.60 6.19 -2.33
CA ASN A 329 1.65 7.32 -3.26
C ASN A 329 0.88 8.53 -2.68
N ARG A 330 1.63 9.58 -2.32
CA ARG A 330 1.09 10.87 -1.82
C ARG A 330 0.88 11.91 -2.93
N GLY A 331 1.26 11.59 -4.17
CA GLY A 331 1.11 12.46 -5.33
C GLY A 331 -0.19 12.19 -6.09
N THR A 332 -0.16 12.39 -7.40
CA THR A 332 -1.28 12.09 -8.29
C THR A 332 -1.50 10.57 -8.35
N PRO A 333 -2.74 10.07 -8.11
CA PRO A 333 -3.08 8.66 -8.26
C PRO A 333 -3.15 8.25 -9.74
N PHE A 334 -3.07 6.95 -10.01
CA PHE A 334 -3.15 6.41 -11.36
C PHE A 334 -4.46 6.80 -12.08
N ASN A 335 -4.40 6.91 -13.41
CA ASN A 335 -5.55 7.22 -14.26
C ASN A 335 -6.14 5.94 -14.90
N PRO A 336 -7.34 5.45 -14.52
CA PRO A 336 -7.96 4.26 -15.11
C PRO A 336 -8.19 4.35 -16.63
N ASP A 337 -8.55 5.54 -17.13
CA ASP A 337 -8.90 5.75 -18.52
C ASP A 337 -7.64 5.78 -19.40
N LYS A 338 -6.54 6.40 -18.91
CA LYS A 338 -5.21 6.33 -19.56
C LYS A 338 -4.56 4.95 -19.41
N GLU A 339 -4.84 4.23 -18.33
CA GLU A 339 -4.37 2.86 -18.16
C GLU A 339 -4.94 1.94 -19.25
N PHE A 340 -6.22 2.08 -19.58
CA PHE A 340 -6.83 1.37 -20.71
C PHE A 340 -6.23 1.77 -22.07
N TRP A 341 -5.93 3.05 -22.28
CA TRP A 341 -5.23 3.51 -23.49
C TRP A 341 -3.84 2.87 -23.63
N GLY A 342 -2.99 2.96 -22.62
CA GLY A 342 -1.65 2.38 -22.65
C GLY A 342 -1.65 0.85 -22.73
N GLN A 343 -2.55 0.20 -21.99
CA GLN A 343 -2.75 -1.24 -22.05
C GLN A 343 -3.23 -1.70 -23.44
N GLY A 344 -4.07 -0.92 -24.13
CA GLY A 344 -4.46 -1.20 -25.51
C GLY A 344 -3.30 -1.13 -26.49
N ILE A 345 -2.42 -0.12 -26.36
CA ILE A 345 -1.18 -0.04 -27.17
C ILE A 345 -0.23 -1.20 -26.84
N VAL A 346 -0.14 -1.66 -25.59
CA VAL A 346 0.61 -2.88 -25.22
C VAL A 346 0.10 -4.10 -26.01
N GLN A 347 -1.22 -4.28 -26.14
CA GLN A 347 -1.80 -5.42 -26.87
C GLN A 347 -1.71 -5.33 -28.39
N ILE A 348 -1.44 -4.15 -28.96
CA ILE A 348 -1.12 -3.98 -30.38
C ILE A 348 0.38 -4.19 -30.63
N VAL A 349 1.23 -3.45 -29.91
CA VAL A 349 2.68 -3.37 -30.19
C VAL A 349 3.42 -4.63 -29.76
N THR A 350 3.04 -5.26 -28.63
CA THR A 350 3.81 -6.39 -28.09
C THR A 350 3.72 -7.64 -28.98
N PRO A 351 2.54 -8.07 -29.47
CA PRO A 351 2.43 -9.22 -30.37
C PRO A 351 3.00 -8.97 -31.78
N LEU A 352 2.83 -7.75 -32.31
CA LEU A 352 3.39 -7.39 -33.63
C LEU A 352 4.91 -7.53 -33.69
N VAL A 353 5.62 -7.42 -32.55
CA VAL A 353 7.08 -7.60 -32.45
C VAL A 353 7.40 -8.98 -31.85
N ASN A 354 6.76 -10.03 -32.37
CA ASN A 354 6.95 -11.44 -32.00
C ASN A 354 6.80 -11.75 -30.50
N GLY A 355 6.12 -10.88 -29.76
CA GLY A 355 5.71 -11.12 -28.38
C GLY A 355 4.29 -11.68 -28.31
N PHE A 356 3.62 -11.48 -27.18
CA PHE A 356 2.26 -11.96 -26.95
C PHE A 356 1.52 -11.07 -25.95
N PRO A 357 0.20 -11.23 -25.76
CA PRO A 357 -0.59 -10.44 -24.81
C PRO A 357 0.04 -10.30 -23.42
N CYS A 358 0.15 -9.06 -22.95
CA CYS A 358 0.86 -8.67 -21.73
C CYS A 358 0.05 -7.67 -20.92
N THR A 359 0.18 -7.65 -19.60
CA THR A 359 -0.52 -6.68 -18.73
C THR A 359 0.28 -6.35 -17.46
N GLY A 360 -0.27 -5.50 -16.59
CA GLY A 360 0.31 -5.14 -15.30
C GLY A 360 0.43 -6.35 -14.36
N ALA A 361 1.64 -6.66 -13.90
CA ALA A 361 1.87 -7.80 -13.00
C ALA A 361 2.21 -7.36 -11.58
N LEU A 362 1.24 -7.51 -10.67
CA LEU A 362 1.34 -7.05 -9.29
C LEU A 362 2.63 -7.50 -8.58
N ALA A 363 3.06 -8.75 -8.74
CA ALA A 363 4.30 -9.25 -8.11
C ALA A 363 5.55 -8.51 -8.62
N ARG A 364 5.65 -8.21 -9.92
CA ARG A 364 6.78 -7.44 -10.49
C ARG A 364 6.72 -5.98 -10.11
N THR A 365 5.52 -5.40 -10.07
CA THR A 365 5.27 -4.03 -9.58
C THR A 365 5.68 -3.90 -8.11
N ALA A 366 5.32 -4.87 -7.28
CA ALA A 366 5.71 -4.93 -5.87
C ALA A 366 7.23 -5.04 -5.68
N THR A 367 7.91 -5.85 -6.49
CA THR A 367 9.39 -5.92 -6.49
C THR A 367 10.00 -4.57 -6.92
N SER A 368 9.46 -3.92 -7.95
CA SER A 368 9.92 -2.61 -8.44
C SER A 368 9.82 -1.53 -7.35
N ILE A 369 8.65 -1.41 -6.70
CA ILE A 369 8.40 -0.44 -5.63
C ILE A 369 9.33 -0.70 -4.43
N LYS A 370 9.41 -1.96 -3.95
CA LYS A 370 10.28 -2.34 -2.82
C LYS A 370 11.77 -2.17 -3.12
N ALA A 371 12.18 -2.33 -4.37
CA ALA A 371 13.55 -2.05 -4.83
C ALA A 371 13.83 -0.53 -5.00
N GLY A 372 12.83 0.32 -4.78
CA GLY A 372 12.96 1.76 -4.66
C GLY A 372 12.33 2.58 -5.79
N ALA A 373 11.66 1.98 -6.78
CA ALA A 373 11.09 2.69 -7.92
C ALA A 373 10.09 3.78 -7.50
N ILE A 374 10.19 4.94 -8.14
CA ILE A 374 9.33 6.11 -7.88
C ILE A 374 8.82 6.81 -9.15
N THR A 375 9.45 6.63 -10.31
CA THR A 375 8.97 7.22 -11.57
C THR A 375 8.85 6.17 -12.69
N PRO A 376 8.30 6.54 -13.87
CA PRO A 376 8.27 5.68 -15.03
C PRO A 376 9.65 5.16 -15.49
N PHE A 377 10.76 5.85 -15.16
CA PHE A 377 12.11 5.46 -15.58
C PHE A 377 12.51 4.03 -15.21
N ALA A 378 12.02 3.48 -14.09
CA ALA A 378 12.32 2.09 -13.71
C ALA A 378 11.83 1.06 -14.76
N GLY A 379 10.76 1.39 -15.51
CA GLY A 379 10.26 0.59 -16.62
C GLY A 379 11.15 0.62 -17.85
N TYR A 380 11.71 1.80 -18.18
CA TYR A 380 12.65 1.96 -19.28
C TYR A 380 14.00 1.29 -18.99
N PHE A 381 14.51 1.43 -17.75
CA PHE A 381 15.68 0.68 -17.32
C PHE A 381 15.44 -0.83 -17.38
N LYS A 382 14.30 -1.32 -16.89
CA LYS A 382 13.93 -2.75 -17.03
C LYS A 382 13.87 -3.21 -18.50
N PHE A 383 13.37 -2.39 -19.43
CA PHE A 383 13.37 -2.71 -20.86
C PHE A 383 14.80 -2.86 -21.42
N VAL A 384 15.64 -1.83 -21.28
CA VAL A 384 17.02 -1.83 -21.79
C VAL A 384 17.85 -2.94 -21.14
N LEU A 385 17.78 -3.05 -19.81
CA LEU A 385 18.54 -4.04 -19.05
C LEU A 385 18.08 -5.47 -19.34
N LYS A 386 16.77 -5.73 -19.51
CA LYS A 386 16.30 -7.09 -19.85
C LYS A 386 16.80 -7.54 -21.22
N LEU A 387 16.73 -6.69 -22.25
CA LEU A 387 17.18 -7.03 -23.60
C LEU A 387 18.71 -7.14 -23.67
N GLY A 388 19.44 -6.19 -23.07
CA GLY A 388 20.90 -6.25 -23.00
C GLY A 388 21.40 -7.51 -22.28
N LEU A 389 20.79 -7.87 -21.14
CA LEU A 389 21.17 -9.09 -20.42
C LEU A 389 20.77 -10.35 -21.20
N ALA A 390 19.61 -10.38 -21.85
CA ALA A 390 19.17 -11.51 -22.65
C ALA A 390 20.08 -11.77 -23.87
N TYR A 391 20.59 -10.72 -24.52
CA TYR A 391 21.54 -10.83 -25.63
C TYR A 391 22.85 -11.53 -25.21
N PHE A 392 23.39 -11.22 -24.03
CA PHE A 392 24.56 -11.92 -23.50
C PHE A 392 24.24 -13.32 -22.93
N LEU A 393 23.00 -13.56 -22.50
CA LEU A 393 22.57 -14.82 -21.87
C LEU A 393 22.00 -15.86 -22.84
N ALA A 394 21.57 -15.52 -24.07
CA ALA A 394 20.80 -16.43 -24.95
C ALA A 394 21.40 -17.85 -25.09
N SER A 395 22.70 -17.95 -25.41
CA SER A 395 23.44 -19.21 -25.56
C SER A 395 23.67 -19.99 -24.25
N HIS A 396 23.37 -19.37 -23.11
CA HIS A 396 23.32 -20.00 -21.78
C HIS A 396 21.88 -20.40 -21.43
N LEU A 397 20.88 -19.59 -21.82
CA LEU A 397 19.44 -19.87 -21.64
C LEU A 397 18.98 -21.11 -22.44
N GLU A 398 19.63 -21.40 -23.55
CA GLU A 398 19.49 -22.66 -24.31
C GLU A 398 19.82 -23.93 -23.49
N ARG A 399 20.75 -23.81 -22.52
CA ARG A 399 21.26 -24.92 -21.69
C ARG A 399 20.48 -25.10 -20.39
N VAL A 400 19.31 -24.48 -20.29
CA VAL A 400 18.44 -24.56 -19.10
C VAL A 400 17.65 -25.86 -19.12
N PRO A 401 17.63 -26.65 -18.03
CA PRO A 401 16.72 -27.79 -17.89
C PRO A 401 15.25 -27.34 -17.91
N LEU A 402 14.40 -28.00 -18.69
CA LEU A 402 12.95 -27.73 -18.70
C LEU A 402 12.33 -27.89 -17.30
N ALA A 403 12.79 -28.89 -16.55
CA ALA A 403 12.39 -29.14 -15.17
C ALA A 403 12.73 -27.98 -14.21
N CYS A 404 13.83 -27.25 -14.45
CA CYS A 404 14.16 -26.04 -13.70
C CYS A 404 13.11 -24.95 -13.94
N ILE A 405 12.70 -24.74 -15.20
CA ILE A 405 11.65 -23.78 -15.55
C ILE A 405 10.31 -24.20 -14.93
N ALA A 406 9.96 -25.49 -14.96
CA ALA A 406 8.78 -26.02 -14.28
C ALA A 406 8.83 -25.75 -12.75
N GLY A 407 9.98 -25.92 -12.10
CA GLY A 407 10.20 -25.56 -10.69
C GLY A 407 9.96 -24.07 -10.38
N ILE A 408 10.39 -23.17 -11.28
CA ILE A 408 10.09 -21.72 -11.17
C ILE A 408 8.58 -21.48 -11.30
N LEU A 409 7.92 -22.13 -12.26
CA LEU A 409 6.49 -21.95 -12.52
C LEU A 409 5.61 -22.50 -11.39
N LEU A 410 5.99 -23.63 -10.79
CA LEU A 410 5.37 -24.16 -9.58
C LEU A 410 5.51 -23.20 -8.40
N TRP A 411 6.71 -22.61 -8.21
CA TRP A 411 6.92 -21.59 -7.17
C TRP A 411 6.08 -20.34 -7.43
N VAL A 412 6.02 -19.84 -8.67
CA VAL A 412 5.17 -18.71 -9.04
C VAL A 412 3.69 -19.01 -8.79
N ALA A 413 3.20 -20.19 -9.17
CA ALA A 413 1.82 -20.62 -8.91
C ALA A 413 1.49 -20.60 -7.40
N THR A 414 2.39 -21.09 -6.54
CA THR A 414 2.17 -21.02 -5.07
C THR A 414 2.13 -19.59 -4.51
N ASN A 415 2.75 -18.60 -5.18
CA ASN A 415 2.69 -17.19 -4.79
C ASN A 415 1.51 -16.42 -5.40
N MET A 416 0.81 -16.99 -6.38
CA MET A 416 -0.46 -16.41 -6.87
C MET A 416 -1.57 -16.60 -5.85
N VAL A 417 -1.59 -17.75 -5.15
CA VAL A 417 -2.57 -18.05 -4.10
C VAL A 417 -2.19 -17.35 -2.79
N LYS A 418 -2.58 -16.08 -2.66
CA LYS A 418 -2.47 -15.34 -1.40
C LYS A 418 -3.46 -15.91 -0.39
N LYS A 419 -2.96 -16.44 0.72
CA LYS A 419 -3.77 -17.02 1.80
C LYS A 419 -4.73 -15.99 2.39
N GLU A 420 -4.31 -14.73 2.43
CA GLU A 420 -5.00 -13.60 3.03
C GLU A 420 -6.31 -13.31 2.27
N GLU A 421 -6.25 -13.22 0.94
CA GLU A 421 -7.43 -12.94 0.09
C GLU A 421 -8.43 -14.11 0.12
N VAL A 422 -7.96 -15.35 0.17
CA VAL A 422 -8.82 -16.55 0.32
C VAL A 422 -9.50 -16.58 1.70
N VAL A 423 -8.76 -16.28 2.77
CA VAL A 423 -9.31 -16.23 4.14
C VAL A 423 -10.30 -15.08 4.30
N GLU A 424 -10.07 -13.93 3.66
CA GLU A 424 -10.99 -12.79 3.67
C GLU A 424 -12.34 -13.15 3.03
N VAL A 425 -12.32 -13.76 1.84
CA VAL A 425 -13.56 -14.24 1.18
C VAL A 425 -14.29 -15.26 2.05
N ILE A 426 -13.57 -16.20 2.67
CA ILE A 426 -14.16 -17.24 3.55
C ILE A 426 -14.82 -16.65 4.80
N LYS A 427 -14.19 -15.66 5.44
CA LYS A 427 -14.69 -15.09 6.71
C LYS A 427 -15.70 -13.97 6.54
N HIS A 428 -15.55 -13.13 5.51
CA HIS A 428 -16.21 -11.82 5.45
C HIS A 428 -17.12 -11.64 4.23
N ALA A 429 -16.95 -12.39 3.14
CA ALA A 429 -17.81 -12.27 1.95
C ALA A 429 -19.10 -13.14 2.01
N GLY A 430 -19.18 -14.09 2.93
CA GLY A 430 -20.35 -14.95 3.14
C GLY A 430 -20.49 -16.10 2.13
N GLY A 431 -21.34 -17.07 2.47
CA GLY A 431 -21.39 -18.39 1.81
C GLY A 431 -21.59 -18.37 0.29
N PHE A 432 -22.36 -17.41 -0.25
CA PHE A 432 -22.54 -17.26 -1.70
C PHE A 432 -21.24 -16.86 -2.42
N HIS A 433 -20.47 -15.94 -1.85
CA HIS A 433 -19.18 -15.55 -2.40
C HIS A 433 -18.11 -16.64 -2.25
N VAL A 434 -18.15 -17.43 -1.18
CA VAL A 434 -17.31 -18.63 -1.04
C VAL A 434 -17.66 -19.67 -2.09
N ALA A 435 -18.96 -19.93 -2.33
CA ALA A 435 -19.42 -20.84 -3.38
C ALA A 435 -18.99 -20.37 -4.77
N LEU A 436 -19.11 -19.08 -5.09
CA LEU A 436 -18.60 -18.50 -6.34
C LEU A 436 -17.08 -18.66 -6.46
N MET A 437 -16.31 -18.37 -5.40
CA MET A 437 -14.84 -18.51 -5.41
C MET A 437 -14.41 -19.95 -5.69
N VAL A 438 -15.03 -20.93 -5.02
CA VAL A 438 -14.75 -22.37 -5.24
C VAL A 438 -15.18 -22.80 -6.64
N TYR A 439 -16.35 -22.35 -7.12
CA TYR A 439 -16.83 -22.62 -8.47
C TYR A 439 -15.85 -22.11 -9.54
N THR A 440 -15.42 -20.84 -9.47
CA THR A 440 -14.43 -20.31 -10.43
C THR A 440 -13.11 -21.07 -10.34
N ALA A 441 -12.64 -21.42 -9.15
CA ALA A 441 -11.38 -22.14 -8.94
C ALA A 441 -11.39 -23.57 -9.54
N VAL A 442 -12.54 -24.25 -9.51
CA VAL A 442 -12.72 -25.57 -10.13
C VAL A 442 -12.94 -25.47 -11.64
N MET A 443 -13.71 -24.47 -12.12
CA MET A 443 -14.06 -24.36 -13.53
C MET A 443 -12.86 -24.00 -14.44
N VAL A 444 -11.92 -23.16 -13.99
CA VAL A 444 -10.75 -22.76 -14.80
C VAL A 444 -9.91 -23.95 -15.30
N PRO A 445 -9.51 -24.92 -14.46
CA PRO A 445 -8.82 -26.13 -14.93
C PRO A 445 -9.75 -27.20 -15.52
N ALA A 446 -11.07 -27.15 -15.27
CA ALA A 446 -12.02 -28.15 -15.75
C ALA A 446 -12.50 -27.90 -17.19
N THR A 447 -12.75 -26.64 -17.56
CA THR A 447 -13.16 -26.24 -18.93
C THR A 447 -12.10 -25.36 -19.59
N ASP A 448 -12.09 -24.07 -19.26
CA ASP A 448 -11.26 -23.01 -19.85
C ASP A 448 -11.43 -21.71 -19.05
N PHE A 449 -10.56 -20.73 -19.32
CA PHE A 449 -10.57 -19.44 -18.64
C PHE A 449 -11.89 -18.67 -18.77
N LEU A 450 -12.35 -18.43 -20.00
CA LEU A 450 -13.45 -17.48 -20.24
C LEU A 450 -14.79 -18.07 -19.82
N THR A 451 -15.03 -19.36 -20.08
CA THR A 451 -16.22 -20.07 -19.61
C THR A 451 -16.31 -20.02 -18.09
N ALA A 452 -15.19 -20.25 -17.38
CA ALA A 452 -15.17 -20.16 -15.92
C ALA A 452 -15.53 -18.75 -15.41
N VAL A 453 -14.95 -17.70 -15.99
CA VAL A 453 -15.22 -16.32 -15.56
C VAL A 453 -16.62 -15.83 -15.96
N LEU A 454 -17.04 -16.05 -17.21
CA LEU A 454 -18.37 -15.60 -17.68
C LEU A 454 -19.51 -16.34 -16.99
N SER A 455 -19.39 -17.66 -16.77
CA SER A 455 -20.39 -18.39 -15.97
C SER A 455 -20.41 -17.92 -14.52
N SER A 456 -19.25 -17.65 -13.90
CA SER A 456 -19.20 -17.07 -12.55
C SER A 456 -19.84 -15.69 -12.47
N LEU A 457 -19.64 -14.83 -13.47
CA LEU A 457 -20.27 -13.50 -13.56
C LEU A 457 -21.77 -13.59 -13.83
N PHE A 458 -22.22 -14.56 -14.64
CA PHE A 458 -23.64 -14.84 -14.87
C PHE A 458 -24.32 -15.34 -13.59
N LEU A 459 -23.72 -16.30 -12.89
CA LEU A 459 -24.20 -16.77 -11.58
C LEU A 459 -24.27 -15.64 -10.56
N TYR A 460 -23.26 -14.76 -10.52
CA TYR A 460 -23.29 -13.56 -9.67
C TYR A 460 -24.43 -12.60 -10.07
N ALA A 461 -24.63 -12.32 -11.35
CA ALA A 461 -25.68 -11.41 -11.83
C ALA A 461 -27.10 -11.94 -11.60
N VAL A 462 -27.31 -13.26 -11.70
CA VAL A 462 -28.60 -13.91 -11.45
C VAL A 462 -28.85 -14.07 -9.94
N PHE A 463 -27.96 -14.76 -9.22
CA PHE A 463 -28.21 -15.15 -7.83
C PHE A 463 -27.82 -14.10 -6.81
N GLY A 464 -26.89 -13.18 -7.12
CA GLY A 464 -26.45 -12.10 -6.24
C GLY A 464 -27.51 -11.03 -5.93
N ARG A 465 -28.70 -11.12 -6.53
CA ARG A 465 -29.89 -10.34 -6.14
C ARG A 465 -30.72 -11.01 -5.04
N PHE A 466 -30.64 -12.34 -4.90
CA PHE A 466 -31.43 -13.12 -3.94
C PHE A 466 -30.71 -13.28 -2.61
N PHE A 467 -29.39 -13.44 -2.64
CA PHE A 467 -28.57 -13.31 -1.44
C PHE A 467 -28.55 -11.84 -1.03
N LYS A 468 -29.08 -11.54 0.18
CA LYS A 468 -29.10 -10.18 0.74
C LYS A 468 -27.71 -9.55 0.67
N LYS A 469 -27.68 -8.24 0.47
CA LYS A 469 -26.48 -7.39 0.43
C LYS A 469 -25.73 -7.37 1.76
N THR A 470 -25.05 -8.47 2.11
CA THR A 470 -23.79 -8.40 2.84
C THR A 470 -22.89 -7.49 2.02
N ASP A 471 -22.48 -6.35 2.59
CA ASP A 471 -21.54 -5.47 1.90
C ASP A 471 -20.29 -6.29 1.58
N GLN A 472 -20.01 -6.38 0.28
CA GLN A 472 -18.89 -7.15 -0.24
C GLN A 472 -17.61 -6.58 0.39
N PRO A 473 -16.75 -7.39 1.04
CA PRO A 473 -15.47 -6.91 1.51
C PRO A 473 -14.69 -6.48 0.27
N ASP A 474 -14.61 -5.16 0.09
CA ASP A 474 -13.92 -4.56 -1.04
C ASP A 474 -12.42 -4.69 -0.76
N LEU A 475 -11.90 -5.86 -1.14
CA LEU A 475 -10.48 -6.22 -1.19
C LEU A 475 -9.63 -5.19 -1.97
N PHE A 476 -10.29 -4.29 -2.72
CA PHE A 476 -9.69 -3.20 -3.46
C PHE A 476 -10.26 -1.81 -3.06
N ALA A 477 -10.89 -1.67 -1.89
CA ALA A 477 -11.20 -0.36 -1.30
C ALA A 477 -9.92 0.27 -0.77
N THR A 478 -9.72 1.56 -1.02
CA THR A 478 -8.97 2.36 -0.06
C THR A 478 -9.80 2.43 1.23
N PRO A 479 -9.24 2.17 2.42
CA PRO A 479 -9.97 2.41 3.65
C PRO A 479 -10.40 3.87 3.65
N LYS A 480 -11.70 4.14 3.85
CA LYS A 480 -12.18 5.52 3.92
C LYS A 480 -11.78 6.12 5.26
N ARG A 481 -10.57 6.68 5.28
CA ARG A 481 -10.07 7.63 6.28
C ARG A 481 -11.23 8.57 6.75
N ASP A 482 -11.70 8.50 8.02
CA ASP A 482 -12.64 9.48 8.64
C ASP A 482 -11.94 10.71 9.30
N PRO A 483 -12.03 11.90 8.72
CA PRO A 483 -10.86 13.40 9.05
C PRO A 483 -10.66 13.87 10.49
N ASN A 484 -11.15 13.06 11.42
CA ASN A 484 -11.14 13.29 12.85
C ASN A 484 -9.94 12.56 13.46
N VAL A 485 -9.77 11.29 13.09
CA VAL A 485 -9.10 10.31 13.91
C VAL A 485 -7.71 9.98 13.35
N ARG A 486 -6.73 10.87 13.57
CA ARG A 486 -5.37 10.84 12.96
C ARG A 486 -4.80 9.42 12.79
N ALA A 487 -4.99 8.53 13.77
CA ALA A 487 -5.23 7.10 13.52
C ALA A 487 -6.44 6.58 14.32
N ILE A 488 -7.44 5.96 13.68
CA ILE A 488 -8.28 4.95 14.38
C ILE A 488 -7.40 3.72 14.63
N LEU A 489 -7.81 2.85 15.54
CA LEU A 489 -7.34 1.47 15.57
C LEU A 489 -8.46 0.48 15.20
N GLN A 490 -8.19 -0.39 14.23
CA GLN A 490 -9.05 -1.51 13.79
C GLN A 490 -9.07 -2.66 14.82
N ARG A 491 -9.16 -2.29 16.11
CA ARG A 491 -8.26 -2.75 17.19
C ARG A 491 -6.77 -2.50 16.95
N ASP A 492 -6.27 -2.55 15.71
CA ASP A 492 -4.84 -2.41 15.38
C ASP A 492 -4.55 -1.63 14.05
N LYS A 493 -5.04 -0.37 13.98
CA LYS A 493 -4.81 0.74 12.98
C LYS A 493 -5.75 0.85 11.73
N ALA A 494 -6.55 1.93 11.65
CA ALA A 494 -7.31 2.37 10.44
C ALA A 494 -7.96 3.82 10.43
N GLU A 495 -7.21 4.91 10.12
CA GLU A 495 -7.56 5.88 9.02
C GLU A 495 -8.47 7.19 9.22
N ALA A 496 -8.10 8.41 8.66
CA ALA A 496 -8.82 9.75 8.80
C ALA A 496 -8.85 10.99 7.75
N ARG A 497 -10.07 11.40 7.22
CA ARG A 497 -10.91 12.72 6.85
C ARG A 497 -10.06 13.47 5.63
N ARG A 498 -10.40 14.47 4.73
CA ARG A 498 -11.10 15.84 4.69
C ARG A 498 -12.32 16.01 3.66
N PRO A 499 -12.94 17.19 3.34
CA PRO A 499 -14.36 17.53 3.68
C PRO A 499 -15.24 18.18 2.54
N ALA A 500 -16.30 18.95 2.87
CA ALA A 500 -16.91 20.02 2.05
C ALA A 500 -17.48 21.19 2.93
N HIS A 501 -17.62 22.41 2.37
CA HIS A 501 -18.05 23.64 3.09
C HIS A 501 -19.52 24.02 2.86
N PHE A 502 -20.15 24.61 3.87
CA PHE A 502 -20.99 25.82 3.74
C PHE A 502 -20.86 26.64 5.03
N GLU A 503 -21.06 27.95 4.97
CA GLU A 503 -21.00 28.86 6.13
C GLU A 503 -22.40 29.43 6.41
N SER A 504 -22.87 29.36 7.65
CA SER A 504 -24.23 29.79 8.03
C SER A 504 -24.29 30.35 9.46
N ASP A 505 -25.27 31.23 9.65
CA ASP A 505 -25.42 32.15 10.79
C ASP A 505 -25.59 31.40 12.15
N PRO A 506 -24.92 31.81 13.25
CA PRO A 506 -24.63 30.92 14.39
C PRO A 506 -25.78 30.75 15.40
N ALA A 507 -26.89 30.14 14.96
CA ALA A 507 -27.88 29.55 15.84
C ALA A 507 -27.38 28.24 16.47
N GLU A 508 -26.85 27.31 15.66
CA GLU A 508 -26.36 26.00 16.12
C GLU A 508 -25.03 26.05 16.89
N HIS A 509 -24.18 27.05 16.63
CA HIS A 509 -22.90 27.25 17.32
C HIS A 509 -23.03 27.54 18.83
N ARG A 510 -24.25 27.58 19.40
CA ARG A 510 -24.44 27.64 20.86
C ARG A 510 -24.30 26.29 21.56
N LYS A 511 -24.38 25.15 20.85
CA LYS A 511 -24.31 23.80 21.46
C LYS A 511 -22.91 23.44 21.97
N TRP A 512 -21.85 23.61 21.17
CA TRP A 512 -20.48 23.29 21.61
C TRP A 512 -19.97 24.24 22.71
N LEU A 513 -20.34 25.52 22.65
CA LEU A 513 -20.12 26.51 23.73
C LEU A 513 -20.83 26.14 25.05
N GLY A 514 -21.63 25.07 25.08
CA GLY A 514 -22.11 24.47 26.33
C GLY A 514 -20.97 24.05 27.27
N GLN A 515 -19.80 23.68 26.73
CA GLN A 515 -18.62 23.30 27.52
C GLN A 515 -18.09 24.46 28.39
N ILE A 516 -18.27 25.72 27.98
CA ILE A 516 -17.92 26.91 28.79
C ILE A 516 -18.76 26.99 30.08
N ARG A 517 -19.92 26.32 30.12
CA ARG A 517 -20.80 26.24 31.31
C ARG A 517 -20.46 25.06 32.23
N GLU A 518 -19.64 24.12 31.78
CA GLU A 518 -19.14 23.03 32.62
C GLU A 518 -18.04 23.59 33.56
N ARG A 519 -18.19 23.36 34.86
CA ARG A 519 -17.21 23.84 35.86
C ARG A 519 -16.02 22.88 35.94
N PRO A 520 -14.80 23.39 36.19
CA PRO A 520 -13.67 22.54 36.51
C PRO A 520 -13.89 21.82 37.85
N PHE A 521 -13.39 20.59 37.94
CA PHE A 521 -13.23 19.85 39.19
C PHE A 521 -11.79 20.02 39.67
N VAL A 522 -11.63 20.50 40.91
CA VAL A 522 -10.32 20.69 41.54
C VAL A 522 -10.31 19.94 42.87
N ALA A 523 -9.35 19.02 43.04
CA ALA A 523 -9.17 18.31 44.29
C ALA A 523 -8.87 19.29 45.44
N SER A 524 -9.41 19.03 46.64
CA SER A 524 -9.28 19.94 47.80
C SER A 524 -7.84 20.12 48.32
N SER A 525 -6.91 19.29 47.86
CA SER A 525 -5.48 19.37 48.15
C SER A 525 -4.65 20.05 47.04
N ALA A 526 -5.26 20.35 45.88
CA ALA A 526 -4.61 21.03 44.76
C ALA A 526 -4.73 22.55 44.88
N TYR A 527 -3.69 23.29 44.52
CA TYR A 527 -3.68 24.75 44.55
C TYR A 527 -3.87 25.34 43.15
N VAL A 528 -4.69 26.39 43.06
CA VAL A 528 -4.91 27.17 41.84
C VAL A 528 -4.77 28.64 42.20
N HIS A 529 -3.70 29.28 41.70
CA HIS A 529 -3.41 30.67 41.99
C HIS A 529 -4.55 31.60 41.48
N PRO A 530 -4.94 32.67 42.20
CA PRO A 530 -6.06 33.54 41.80
C PRO A 530 -5.94 34.22 40.43
N ALA A 531 -4.73 34.31 39.86
CA ALA A 531 -4.49 34.83 38.50
C ALA A 531 -4.53 33.75 37.40
N ALA A 532 -4.71 32.47 37.74
CA ALA A 532 -4.86 31.40 36.77
C ALA A 532 -6.29 31.38 36.18
N THR A 533 -6.39 31.10 34.89
CA THR A 533 -7.67 30.96 34.18
C THR A 533 -7.94 29.48 33.88
N ILE A 534 -8.97 28.90 34.49
CA ILE A 534 -9.43 27.53 34.20
C ILE A 534 -10.87 27.59 33.68
N ILE A 535 -11.09 27.18 32.42
CA ILE A 535 -12.39 27.25 31.73
C ILE A 535 -12.78 25.86 31.23
N GLY A 536 -14.04 25.50 31.45
CA GLY A 536 -14.63 24.23 30.98
C GLY A 536 -14.28 23.04 31.88
N ARG A 537 -14.52 21.83 31.36
CA ARG A 537 -14.36 20.57 32.10
C ARG A 537 -12.89 20.14 32.18
N VAL A 538 -12.19 20.75 33.12
CA VAL A 538 -10.84 20.38 33.56
C VAL A 538 -10.95 19.58 34.87
N VAL A 539 -10.19 18.49 35.01
CA VAL A 539 -10.09 17.69 36.24
C VAL A 539 -8.66 17.80 36.77
N VAL A 540 -8.50 18.47 37.91
CA VAL A 540 -7.22 18.70 38.59
C VAL A 540 -7.08 17.79 39.80
N GLY A 541 -6.11 16.88 39.77
CA GLY A 541 -5.86 15.86 40.79
C GLY A 541 -5.11 16.34 42.03
N ASP A 542 -5.01 15.48 43.05
CA ASP A 542 -4.48 15.82 44.37
C ASP A 542 -3.07 16.44 44.37
N ARG A 543 -2.88 17.51 45.14
CA ARG A 543 -1.61 18.25 45.31
C ARG A 543 -1.00 18.77 44.00
N ALA A 544 -1.79 18.91 42.95
CA ALA A 544 -1.37 19.64 41.76
C ALA A 544 -1.20 21.13 42.07
N HIS A 545 -0.32 21.80 41.32
CA HIS A 545 -0.02 23.23 41.46
C HIS A 545 -0.29 23.96 40.14
N ILE A 546 -1.24 24.89 40.11
CA ILE A 546 -1.49 25.76 38.96
C ILE A 546 -1.05 27.19 39.34
N ALA A 547 0.02 27.66 38.71
CA ALA A 547 0.69 28.92 39.05
C ALA A 547 0.04 30.17 38.39
N ALA A 548 0.70 31.33 38.45
CA ALA A 548 0.10 32.60 38.02
C ALA A 548 0.01 32.71 36.49
N GLU A 549 -1.01 33.43 36.00
CA GLU A 549 -1.23 33.74 34.56
C GLU A 549 -1.43 32.52 33.64
N THR A 550 -1.35 31.29 34.18
CA THR A 550 -1.62 30.04 33.48
C THR A 550 -3.03 30.01 32.87
N SER A 551 -3.14 29.62 31.60
CA SER A 551 -4.41 29.60 30.85
C SER A 551 -4.78 28.19 30.42
N ILE A 552 -5.74 27.57 31.12
CA ILE A 552 -6.19 26.18 30.92
C ILE A 552 -7.63 26.21 30.41
N ARG A 553 -7.80 25.98 29.11
CA ARG A 553 -9.04 26.24 28.40
C ARG A 553 -9.56 24.99 27.67
N ALA A 554 -10.50 24.32 28.33
CA ALA A 554 -11.27 23.18 27.81
C ALA A 554 -12.64 23.65 27.27
N ASP A 555 -12.63 24.70 26.44
CA ASP A 555 -13.80 25.36 25.86
C ASP A 555 -13.98 25.09 24.35
N GLU A 556 -12.88 24.95 23.59
CA GLU A 556 -12.91 24.44 22.20
C GLU A 556 -12.84 22.90 22.15
N GLY A 557 -11.96 22.31 22.96
CA GLY A 557 -11.78 20.86 23.09
C GLY A 557 -11.75 20.44 24.56
N SER A 558 -12.50 19.41 24.92
CA SER A 558 -12.82 19.03 26.31
C SER A 558 -13.07 17.52 26.42
N PRO A 559 -12.81 16.85 27.56
CA PRO A 559 -12.30 17.37 28.85
C PRO A 559 -10.77 17.32 28.98
N PHE A 560 -10.20 18.02 29.96
CA PHE A 560 -8.76 17.92 30.31
C PHE A 560 -8.56 17.17 31.63
N HIS A 561 -7.49 16.37 31.73
CA HIS A 561 -7.00 15.80 32.99
C HIS A 561 -5.61 16.33 33.34
N ILE A 562 -5.42 16.66 34.61
CA ILE A 562 -4.14 16.99 35.22
C ILE A 562 -3.98 16.07 36.43
N GLY A 563 -3.02 15.15 36.38
CA GLY A 563 -2.79 14.15 37.40
C GLY A 563 -2.32 14.70 38.76
N PRO A 564 -2.28 13.86 39.81
CA PRO A 564 -1.80 14.26 41.13
C PRO A 564 -0.30 14.60 41.14
N ASN A 565 0.10 15.49 42.06
CA ASN A 565 1.43 16.09 42.20
C ASN A 565 1.92 16.90 40.97
N THR A 566 1.15 17.00 39.89
CA THR A 566 1.56 17.66 38.65
C THR A 566 1.50 19.18 38.77
N ASN A 567 2.50 19.86 38.24
CA ASN A 567 2.59 21.32 38.27
C ASN A 567 2.49 21.94 36.86
N ILE A 568 1.69 22.99 36.74
CA ILE A 568 1.55 23.83 35.55
C ILE A 568 1.99 25.23 35.96
N GLN A 569 3.18 25.62 35.52
CA GLN A 569 3.88 26.82 35.98
C GLN A 569 3.49 28.07 35.17
N ASP A 570 4.02 29.22 35.59
CA ASP A 570 3.50 30.54 35.25
C ASP A 570 3.49 30.84 33.74
N GLY A 571 2.42 31.48 33.27
CA GLY A 571 2.22 31.82 31.86
C GLY A 571 1.99 30.62 30.91
N ALA A 572 2.03 29.37 31.40
CA ALA A 572 1.81 28.20 30.55
C ALA A 572 0.38 28.13 30.00
N VAL A 573 0.23 27.64 28.76
CA VAL A 573 -1.05 27.62 28.04
C VAL A 573 -1.43 26.20 27.66
N LEU A 574 -2.58 25.75 28.17
CA LEU A 574 -3.22 24.48 27.84
C LEU A 574 -4.52 24.77 27.08
N HIS A 575 -4.56 24.41 25.80
CA HIS A 575 -5.73 24.58 24.92
C HIS A 575 -5.88 23.34 24.03
N ALA A 576 -7.02 23.07 23.40
CA ALA A 576 -7.16 21.90 22.54
C ALA A 576 -8.07 22.12 21.33
N LEU A 577 -7.75 21.43 20.24
CA LEU A 577 -8.54 21.48 19.02
C LEU A 577 -9.88 20.76 19.18
N LYS A 578 -10.94 21.34 18.62
CA LYS A 578 -12.28 20.78 18.59
C LYS A 578 -12.33 19.34 18.06
N ASP A 579 -13.15 18.51 18.71
CA ASP A 579 -13.47 17.14 18.31
C ASP A 579 -12.22 16.26 18.13
N LYS A 580 -11.20 16.46 18.99
CA LYS A 580 -10.00 15.63 19.06
C LYS A 580 -9.68 15.26 20.51
N HIS A 581 -9.28 14.00 20.70
CA HIS A 581 -9.01 13.41 22.01
C HIS A 581 -7.88 12.37 21.92
N VAL A 582 -7.10 12.25 22.98
CA VAL A 582 -6.40 11.01 23.34
C VAL A 582 -7.35 10.11 24.13
N LEU A 583 -7.08 8.80 24.16
CA LEU A 583 -7.88 7.81 24.89
C LEU A 583 -7.04 7.20 26.01
N VAL A 584 -7.48 7.33 27.27
CA VAL A 584 -6.76 6.82 28.45
C VAL A 584 -7.72 6.02 29.32
N ALA A 585 -7.36 4.76 29.61
CA ALA A 585 -8.20 3.79 30.32
C ALA A 585 -9.62 3.56 29.72
N GLY A 586 -9.84 3.93 28.45
CA GLY A 586 -11.13 3.89 27.77
C GLY A 586 -11.88 5.23 27.73
N GLU A 587 -11.45 6.21 28.53
CA GLU A 587 -12.03 7.55 28.57
C GLU A 587 -11.34 8.52 27.60
N ARG A 588 -12.10 9.50 27.09
CA ARG A 588 -11.63 10.49 26.11
C ARG A 588 -11.19 11.78 26.79
N TRP A 589 -10.00 12.25 26.46
CA TRP A 589 -9.41 13.48 27.01
C TRP A 589 -8.82 14.33 25.90
N ALA A 590 -9.13 15.62 25.84
CA ALA A 590 -8.57 16.56 24.87
C ALA A 590 -7.13 16.99 25.27
N ILE A 591 -6.82 16.98 26.56
CA ILE A 591 -5.45 16.89 27.09
C ILE A 591 -5.48 15.89 28.25
N PHE A 592 -4.52 14.97 28.30
CA PHE A 592 -4.26 14.15 29.48
C PHE A 592 -2.82 14.37 29.94
N VAL A 593 -2.64 14.90 31.15
CA VAL A 593 -1.35 15.00 31.83
C VAL A 593 -1.34 13.99 32.97
N GLY A 594 -0.33 13.13 33.00
CA GLY A 594 -0.11 12.13 34.04
C GLY A 594 0.22 12.73 35.41
N LYS A 595 0.64 11.88 36.33
CA LYS A 595 1.08 12.28 37.68
C LYS A 595 2.57 12.64 37.70
N ASP A 596 2.96 13.44 38.69
CA ASP A 596 4.36 13.83 38.92
C ASP A 596 5.00 14.53 37.69
N VAL A 597 4.19 15.22 36.88
CA VAL A 597 4.62 15.95 35.67
C VAL A 597 4.89 17.41 36.00
N SER A 598 5.88 18.01 35.32
CA SER A 598 6.10 19.46 35.34
C SER A 598 5.91 20.05 33.96
N ILE A 599 4.98 20.99 33.80
CA ILE A 599 4.84 21.84 32.61
C ILE A 599 5.32 23.24 33.02
N ALA A 600 6.52 23.60 32.58
CA ALA A 600 7.26 24.73 33.09
C ALA A 600 6.86 26.07 32.44
N HIS A 601 7.37 27.20 32.96
CA HIS A 601 6.95 28.55 32.58
C HIS A 601 6.89 28.79 31.06
N ASP A 602 5.87 29.53 30.62
CA ASP A 602 5.60 29.88 29.21
C ASP A 602 5.47 28.66 28.24
N ALA A 603 5.32 27.42 28.73
CA ALA A 603 5.15 26.25 27.87
C ALA A 603 3.73 26.18 27.25
N LEU A 604 3.65 25.76 25.98
CA LEU A 604 2.39 25.64 25.23
C LEU A 604 2.06 24.16 24.98
N VAL A 605 1.01 23.66 25.62
CA VAL A 605 0.47 22.31 25.38
C VAL A 605 -0.85 22.44 24.64
N HIS A 606 -0.86 22.11 23.35
CA HIS A 606 -2.04 22.25 22.49
C HIS A 606 -2.59 20.90 22.03
N GLY A 607 -3.68 20.46 22.67
CA GLY A 607 -4.32 19.17 22.47
C GLY A 607 -4.81 18.88 21.03
N PRO A 608 -4.93 17.60 20.64
CA PRO A 608 -4.94 16.40 21.49
C PRO A 608 -3.53 16.01 21.98
N CYS A 609 -3.32 15.99 23.29
CA CYS A 609 -2.03 15.65 23.88
C CYS A 609 -2.14 14.63 25.00
N TYR A 610 -1.19 13.71 25.06
CA TYR A 610 -0.91 12.86 26.21
C TYR A 610 0.51 13.18 26.70
N ILE A 611 0.68 13.38 27.99
CA ILE A 611 1.98 13.53 28.64
C ILE A 611 2.03 12.52 29.79
N GLY A 612 2.91 11.53 29.67
CA GLY A 612 3.02 10.42 30.62
C GLY A 612 3.60 10.81 31.98
N ASP A 613 3.49 9.90 32.94
CA ASP A 613 3.93 10.11 34.33
C ASP A 613 5.42 10.46 34.44
N ARG A 614 5.78 11.32 35.40
CA ARG A 614 7.17 11.70 35.72
C ARG A 614 7.94 12.31 34.55
N THR A 615 7.23 12.98 33.64
CA THR A 615 7.79 13.70 32.48
C THR A 615 7.95 15.19 32.76
N PHE A 616 9.01 15.79 32.23
CA PHE A 616 9.27 17.23 32.27
C PHE A 616 9.00 17.88 30.91
N VAL A 617 8.30 19.01 30.88
CA VAL A 617 8.11 19.88 29.71
C VAL A 617 8.70 21.24 30.03
N GLY A 618 9.86 21.54 29.44
CA GLY A 618 10.68 22.69 29.80
C GLY A 618 10.15 24.05 29.33
N PHE A 619 10.75 25.11 29.89
CA PHE A 619 10.31 26.49 29.67
C PHE A 619 10.22 26.81 28.17
N LYS A 620 9.13 27.43 27.74
CA LYS A 620 8.86 27.80 26.33
C LYS A 620 8.84 26.63 25.34
N ALA A 621 8.76 25.38 25.81
CA ALA A 621 8.56 24.24 24.93
C ALA A 621 7.13 24.23 24.36
N VAL A 622 6.96 23.68 23.16
CA VAL A 622 5.67 23.51 22.50
C VAL A 622 5.40 22.02 22.31
N VAL A 623 4.25 21.56 22.80
CA VAL A 623 3.75 20.17 22.63
C VAL A 623 2.38 20.25 21.96
N HIS A 624 2.33 20.08 20.64
CA HIS A 624 1.10 20.20 19.84
C HIS A 624 0.72 18.87 19.17
N ASP A 625 -0.50 18.39 19.43
CA ASP A 625 -1.04 17.16 18.80
C ASP A 625 -0.09 15.95 18.96
N ALA A 626 0.48 15.77 20.15
CA ALA A 626 1.59 14.85 20.40
C ALA A 626 1.35 13.93 21.61
N VAL A 627 1.95 12.75 21.56
CA VAL A 627 2.05 11.82 22.70
C VAL A 627 3.48 11.88 23.19
N VAL A 628 3.67 12.22 24.47
CA VAL A 628 4.95 12.14 25.17
C VAL A 628 4.84 11.04 26.21
N GLY A 629 5.73 10.05 26.15
CA GLY A 629 5.77 8.93 27.09
C GLY A 629 6.04 9.32 28.53
N ALA A 630 6.07 8.34 29.42
CA ALA A 630 6.52 8.49 30.79
C ALA A 630 8.05 8.72 30.86
N HIS A 631 8.52 9.35 31.93
CA HIS A 631 9.95 9.61 32.17
C HIS A 631 10.68 10.39 31.05
N CYS A 632 9.95 11.12 30.21
CA CYS A 632 10.53 11.93 29.15
C CYS A 632 11.02 13.28 29.68
N PHE A 633 11.95 13.90 28.97
CA PHE A 633 12.39 15.26 29.25
C PHE A 633 12.35 16.08 27.96
N VAL A 634 11.35 16.96 27.81
CA VAL A 634 11.25 17.88 26.69
C VAL A 634 12.03 19.15 27.04
N GLY A 635 13.17 19.35 26.39
CA GLY A 635 14.08 20.47 26.69
C GLY A 635 13.46 21.84 26.44
N ILE A 636 13.96 22.82 27.19
CA ILE A 636 13.69 24.27 27.04
C ILE A 636 13.62 24.68 25.56
N GLY A 637 12.52 25.31 25.15
CA GLY A 637 12.29 25.78 23.78
C GLY A 637 12.16 24.71 22.69
N ALA A 638 12.11 23.41 23.04
CA ALA A 638 11.89 22.34 22.07
C ALA A 638 10.44 22.32 21.55
N VAL A 639 10.24 21.80 20.34
CA VAL A 639 8.96 21.85 19.62
C VAL A 639 8.60 20.45 19.15
N VAL A 640 7.65 19.81 19.85
CA VAL A 640 7.17 18.45 19.61
C VAL A 640 5.78 18.54 18.95
N VAL A 641 5.67 18.07 17.70
CA VAL A 641 4.47 18.30 16.87
C VAL A 641 4.05 17.05 16.10
N GLY A 642 2.84 16.54 16.35
CA GLY A 642 2.26 15.46 15.53
C GLY A 642 2.98 14.10 15.61
N VAL A 643 3.74 13.87 16.69
CA VAL A 643 4.59 12.68 16.90
C VAL A 643 4.28 11.97 18.22
N GLU A 644 4.66 10.70 18.29
CA GLU A 644 4.68 9.90 19.51
C GLU A 644 6.14 9.74 19.97
N ILE A 645 6.49 10.30 21.12
CA ILE A 645 7.79 10.14 21.77
C ILE A 645 7.70 8.97 22.76
N PRO A 646 8.46 7.87 22.59
CA PRO A 646 8.49 6.76 23.53
C PRO A 646 9.01 7.17 24.91
N ASP A 647 8.72 6.33 25.91
CA ASP A 647 9.20 6.50 27.29
C ASP A 647 10.73 6.68 27.37
N ASP A 648 11.19 7.34 28.44
CA ASP A 648 12.60 7.58 28.76
C ASP A 648 13.40 8.37 27.69
N ARG A 649 12.75 9.22 26.88
CA ARG A 649 13.41 10.02 25.82
C ARG A 649 13.64 11.48 26.18
N TYR A 650 14.87 11.94 25.93
CA TYR A 650 15.26 13.34 26.06
C TYR A 650 15.13 14.04 24.69
N VAL A 651 14.41 15.16 24.65
CA VAL A 651 14.41 16.10 23.53
C VAL A 651 15.38 17.24 23.84
N PRO A 652 16.51 17.34 23.11
CA PRO A 652 17.44 18.45 23.29
C PRO A 652 16.79 19.84 23.17
N HIS A 653 17.33 20.80 23.93
CA HIS A 653 16.88 22.20 23.94
C HIS A 653 16.78 22.79 22.53
N GLY A 654 15.70 23.53 22.26
CA GLY A 654 15.43 24.15 20.96
C GLY A 654 15.17 23.19 19.78
N ARG A 655 15.16 21.87 19.99
CA ARG A 655 15.01 20.89 18.90
C ARG A 655 13.56 20.76 18.46
N ILE A 656 13.34 20.78 17.14
CA ILE A 656 12.07 20.43 16.52
C ILE A 656 12.00 18.91 16.32
N VAL A 657 10.87 18.30 16.70
CA VAL A 657 10.58 16.88 16.55
C VAL A 657 9.17 16.73 15.95
N ASP A 658 9.14 16.55 14.63
CA ASP A 658 7.93 16.55 13.78
C ASP A 658 7.81 15.28 12.91
N THR A 659 8.78 14.37 13.02
CA THR A 659 8.98 13.22 12.14
C THR A 659 9.42 11.97 12.93
N PRO A 660 9.01 10.74 12.54
CA PRO A 660 9.46 9.51 13.18
C PRO A 660 10.98 9.34 13.19
N GLU A 661 11.67 9.84 12.16
CA GLU A 661 13.12 9.84 12.06
C GLU A 661 13.77 10.77 13.10
N ALA A 662 13.15 11.92 13.41
CA ALA A 662 13.61 12.80 14.48
C ALA A 662 13.41 12.15 15.86
N VAL A 663 12.30 11.44 16.08
CA VAL A 663 12.02 10.65 17.30
C VAL A 663 13.03 9.52 17.47
N ALA A 664 13.31 8.75 16.42
CA ALA A 664 14.29 7.65 16.46
C ALA A 664 15.72 8.14 16.78
N ALA A 665 16.02 9.41 16.48
CA ALA A 665 17.28 10.09 16.78
C ALA A 665 17.24 10.92 18.08
N LEU A 666 16.35 10.60 19.03
CA LEU A 666 16.34 11.16 20.38
C LEU A 666 17.21 10.33 21.34
N PRO A 667 18.11 10.96 22.13
CA PRO A 667 18.82 10.29 23.22
C PRO A 667 17.87 9.81 24.33
N MET A 668 18.40 8.97 25.22
CA MET A 668 17.73 8.57 26.46
C MET A 668 17.82 9.67 27.53
N VAL A 669 16.88 9.68 28.47
CA VAL A 669 16.92 10.48 29.71
C VAL A 669 17.89 9.84 30.70
N ASP A 670 18.99 10.55 30.99
CA ASP A 670 19.92 10.22 32.07
C ASP A 670 19.39 10.64 33.46
N ASP A 671 20.11 10.26 34.51
CA ASP A 671 19.68 10.49 35.88
C ASP A 671 19.58 11.98 36.26
N SER A 672 20.38 12.87 35.66
CA SER A 672 20.35 14.30 36.00
C SER A 672 19.02 14.95 35.57
N HIS A 673 18.50 14.51 34.41
CA HIS A 673 17.19 14.92 33.92
C HIS A 673 16.03 14.38 34.77
N ARG A 674 16.19 13.21 35.40
CA ARG A 674 15.18 12.61 36.31
C ARG A 674 15.12 13.36 37.63
N HIS A 675 16.25 13.49 38.31
CA HIS A 675 16.35 14.23 39.58
C HIS A 675 15.84 15.67 39.41
N PHE A 676 16.16 16.35 38.30
CA PHE A 676 15.64 17.70 38.04
C PHE A 676 14.11 17.78 37.99
N ASN A 677 13.42 16.80 37.39
CA ASN A 677 11.94 16.79 37.44
C ASN A 677 11.41 16.47 38.85
N GLU A 678 12.07 15.54 39.56
CA GLU A 678 11.67 15.15 40.92
C GLU A 678 11.83 16.32 41.92
N ASP A 679 12.92 17.07 41.84
CA ASP A 679 13.16 18.32 42.58
C ASP A 679 12.06 19.37 42.28
N VAL A 680 11.76 19.60 41.00
CA VAL A 680 10.75 20.58 40.57
C VAL A 680 9.34 20.17 41.04
N VAL A 681 9.00 18.88 41.00
CA VAL A 681 7.73 18.34 41.53
C VAL A 681 7.67 18.47 43.05
N GLU A 682 8.74 18.17 43.79
CA GLU A 682 8.77 18.31 45.25
C GLU A 682 8.59 19.78 45.68
N VAL A 683 9.30 20.72 45.04
CA VAL A 683 9.18 22.15 45.32
C VAL A 683 7.76 22.65 45.02
N ASN A 684 7.18 22.31 43.85
CA ASN A 684 5.82 22.75 43.49
C ASN A 684 4.75 22.12 44.40
N ARG A 685 4.93 20.86 44.83
CA ARG A 685 4.06 20.21 45.83
C ARG A 685 4.14 20.92 47.18
N GLY A 686 5.33 21.40 47.57
CA GLY A 686 5.54 22.24 48.75
C GLY A 686 4.82 23.60 48.63
N LEU A 687 4.97 24.28 47.49
CA LEU A 687 4.31 25.55 47.19
C LEU A 687 2.78 25.44 47.25
N ALA A 688 2.20 24.39 46.67
CA ALA A 688 0.75 24.15 46.73
C ALA A 688 0.23 24.05 48.18
N VAL A 689 0.99 23.43 49.09
CA VAL A 689 0.63 23.35 50.51
C VAL A 689 0.84 24.70 51.22
N ALA A 690 1.95 25.39 50.93
CA ALA A 690 2.28 26.68 51.54
C ALA A 690 1.27 27.78 51.18
N TYR A 691 0.89 27.90 49.89
CA TYR A 691 -0.13 28.85 49.46
C TYR A 691 -1.51 28.49 50.01
N HIS A 692 -1.88 27.20 50.11
CA HIS A 692 -3.11 26.79 50.79
C HIS A 692 -3.16 27.17 52.28
N ALA A 693 -2.02 27.22 52.97
CA ALA A 693 -1.95 27.70 54.35
C ALA A 693 -2.08 29.24 54.39
N HIS A 694 -1.27 29.94 53.60
CA HIS A 694 -1.27 31.39 53.48
C HIS A 694 -2.66 31.96 53.18
N ASP A 695 -3.37 31.41 52.20
CA ASP A 695 -4.66 31.93 51.78
C ASP A 695 -5.78 31.66 52.81
N ARG A 696 -5.66 30.58 53.60
CA ARG A 696 -6.55 30.33 54.75
C ARG A 696 -6.30 31.32 55.89
N GLU A 697 -5.05 31.67 56.16
CA GLU A 697 -4.69 32.67 57.16
C GLU A 697 -5.20 34.06 56.76
N HIS A 698 -5.09 34.44 55.48
CA HIS A 698 -5.54 35.75 54.99
C HIS A 698 -7.05 35.84 54.74
N ALA A 699 -7.74 34.74 54.42
CA ALA A 699 -9.20 34.71 54.27
C ALA A 699 -9.96 35.10 55.55
N GLY A 700 -9.34 34.96 56.73
CA GLY A 700 -9.93 35.40 58.00
C GLY A 700 -10.06 36.91 58.18
N GLY A 701 -9.42 37.72 57.33
CA GLY A 701 -9.30 39.18 57.53
C GLY A 701 -10.29 40.06 56.75
N ASN A 702 -10.87 39.57 55.65
CA ASN A 702 -11.79 40.40 54.84
C ASN A 702 -12.70 39.56 53.93
N GLY A 703 -14.00 39.85 53.93
CA GLY A 703 -15.04 39.03 53.30
C GLY A 703 -15.10 39.12 51.76
N ARG A 704 -14.05 38.65 51.07
CA ARG A 704 -14.08 38.36 49.62
C ARG A 704 -14.13 36.86 49.41
N ALA A 705 -15.32 36.37 49.04
CA ALA A 705 -15.54 34.99 48.64
C ALA A 705 -14.54 34.53 47.57
N HIS A 706 -13.95 33.35 47.75
CA HIS A 706 -13.14 32.75 46.69
C HIS A 706 -14.02 32.50 45.44
N PRO A 707 -13.51 32.65 44.19
CA PRO A 707 -14.31 32.42 42.98
C PRO A 707 -14.94 31.02 42.84
N PHE A 708 -14.56 30.08 43.70
CA PHE A 708 -15.00 28.68 43.72
C PHE A 708 -15.84 28.30 44.96
N GLU A 709 -16.31 29.25 45.78
CA GLU A 709 -17.16 28.96 46.96
C GLU A 709 -18.53 28.32 46.62
N GLY A 710 -18.86 28.18 45.34
CA GLY A 710 -20.03 27.43 44.86
C GLY A 710 -19.75 25.99 44.38
N VAL A 711 -18.59 25.40 44.68
CA VAL A 711 -18.32 23.97 44.40
C VAL A 711 -18.93 23.11 45.52
N ALA A 712 -19.67 22.07 45.16
CA ALA A 712 -20.38 21.22 46.11
C ALA A 712 -19.41 20.47 47.04
N ARG A 713 -19.60 20.60 48.36
CA ARG A 713 -18.87 19.83 49.36
C ARG A 713 -19.38 18.39 49.36
N ALA A 714 -18.50 17.45 49.00
CA ALA A 714 -18.78 16.02 49.06
C ALA A 714 -18.57 15.48 50.49
N GLU A 715 -19.41 15.94 51.41
CA GLU A 715 -19.65 15.27 52.68
C GLU A 715 -20.52 14.01 52.40
N ASP A 716 -20.50 13.00 53.29
CA ASP A 716 -21.20 11.71 53.16
C ASP A 716 -20.78 10.75 52.02
N THR A 717 -19.52 10.76 51.58
CA THR A 717 -18.91 9.62 50.85
C THR A 717 -17.66 9.11 51.59
N PRO A 718 -17.55 7.81 51.93
CA PRO A 718 -16.37 7.29 52.62
C PRO A 718 -15.12 7.39 51.72
N PRO A 719 -13.97 7.89 52.23
CA PRO A 719 -12.81 8.16 51.41
C PRO A 719 -12.09 6.88 50.96
N VAL A 720 -11.30 6.99 49.89
CA VAL A 720 -10.68 5.89 49.12
C VAL A 720 -9.63 5.08 49.92
N TRP A 721 -9.31 5.49 51.14
CA TRP A 721 -8.30 4.89 52.02
C TRP A 721 -8.90 4.07 53.20
N ASP A 722 -9.98 3.32 52.95
CA ASP A 722 -10.43 2.26 53.87
C ASP A 722 -9.31 1.20 54.04
N ILE A 723 -8.98 0.90 55.29
CA ILE A 723 -7.76 0.18 55.70
C ILE A 723 -7.72 -1.29 55.25
N ARG A 724 -8.80 -1.81 54.66
CA ARG A 724 -8.94 -3.21 54.22
C ARG A 724 -8.13 -3.60 52.99
N TRP A 725 -7.52 -2.66 52.26
CA TRP A 725 -6.76 -2.93 51.03
C TRP A 725 -5.22 -2.98 51.17
N ALA A 726 -4.65 -2.77 52.35
CA ALA A 726 -3.21 -2.53 52.51
C ALA A 726 -2.48 -3.52 53.46
N ARG A 727 -2.05 -4.67 52.92
CA ARG A 727 -0.91 -5.47 53.43
C ARG A 727 -0.15 -6.07 52.22
N CYS A 728 1.18 -6.06 52.13
CA CYS A 728 2.19 -5.63 53.12
C CYS A 728 3.43 -4.98 52.47
N SER A 729 3.93 -3.92 53.13
CA SER A 729 5.35 -3.69 53.44
C SER A 729 6.42 -4.01 52.39
N TYR A 730 6.85 -2.97 51.65
CA TYR A 730 8.25 -2.91 51.19
C TYR A 730 9.14 -2.60 52.41
N LYS A 731 10.17 -3.43 52.65
CA LYS A 731 11.21 -3.14 53.64
C LYS A 731 12.55 -3.66 53.15
N GLU A 732 13.61 -2.96 53.58
CA GLU A 732 15.01 -3.17 53.21
C GLU A 732 15.34 -2.82 51.74
N ARG A 733 16.54 -2.27 51.55
CA ARG A 733 17.08 -1.76 50.29
C ARG A 733 18.11 -2.76 49.76
N PHE A 734 18.09 -3.05 48.46
CA PHE A 734 19.25 -3.11 47.59
C PHE A 734 18.79 -2.96 46.13
#